data_AF-A0A0U3KJJ0-F1
#
_entry.id   AF-A0A0U3KJJ0-F1
#
_cell.length_a   1.000
_cell.length_b   1.000
_cell.length_c   1.000
_cell.angle_alpha   90.00
_cell.angle_beta   90.00
_cell.angle_gamma   90.00
#
_symmetry.space_group_name_H-M   'P 1'
#
loop_
_entity.id
_entity.type
_entity.pdbx_description
1 polymer ?
#
loop_
_entity_poly.entity_id
_entity_poly.type
_entity_poly.pdbx_seq_one_letter_code
_entity_poly.pdbx_strand_id
1 'polypeptide(L)'
;MARSVYVTGIDRGDGRQVVELGVMELLTRQVDRVGVFRPLVHDGPDRLYELLRARYRLSQSPATVYGLDYHEASAVQAEKGTDELVSRLVDRFHQVAREYEAVLVLGSDFADTQLPDELALNARLANEFGASVIAVVGGKGQTAESVRAETRNAYRAYAGLGCDVLAMVVNRVAAEDRAAIAERLGARLPVPVSVLPDDPALSAPTVAQITAALNGTVLLGDDSGLARDALDFVFGGAMLPNLLNALTPGCMVVTPGDRADLVVGSLAAHSAGTPPIAGVLLTLDERPGEEILTLAARLAPGTPVVSVAGGSFPTAAELFTLEGKLNAATPRKAETALGLFERHVDTAALLDRISVARSGRVTPMMFEHELLEQARSDRKRVVLPEGAEERVLRATDVLLRRDVCDLTLLGDVDVIRKKAADLGIDLAETQLIDPHTSELRQRFAERYAQLRAHRGVTVELAYDVVADVNYFGTLMVQEGLADGMVSGSVHSTAATIRPAFEIIKTKPDASIVSSVFFMCLADKVLVYGDCAVNPDPNAEQLADIAVQSAVTAARFGVEPRVAMLSYSTGTSGSGADVDKVREATERVRAERPELRVEGPIQYDAAVEPTVAATKLPDSEVAGQATVLIFPDLNTGNNTYKAVQRSAGAVAVGPVLQGLRKPVNDLSRGALVQDIVNTVAITAIQAQSEERPA
;
A
#
# COMPACT_ATOMS: atom_id res chain seq x y z
N MET A 1 -10.27 -13.86 -25.79
CA MET A 1 -10.30 -12.39 -25.89
C MET A 1 -9.96 -11.83 -24.52
N ALA A 2 -9.28 -10.69 -24.46
CA ALA A 2 -9.04 -10.00 -23.19
C ALA A 2 -10.38 -9.71 -22.50
N ARG A 3 -10.43 -9.82 -21.17
CA ARG A 3 -11.61 -9.38 -20.41
C ARG A 3 -11.50 -7.89 -20.12
N SER A 4 -12.52 -7.15 -20.49
CA SER A 4 -12.50 -5.69 -20.43
C SER A 4 -13.52 -5.17 -19.44
N VAL A 5 -13.09 -4.26 -18.57
CA VAL A 5 -13.97 -3.61 -17.60
C VAL A 5 -14.06 -2.14 -17.97
N TYR A 6 -15.27 -1.66 -18.26
CA TYR A 6 -15.54 -0.29 -18.62
C TYR A 6 -16.08 0.46 -17.40
N VAL A 7 -15.28 1.39 -16.88
CA VAL A 7 -15.70 2.23 -15.74
C VAL A 7 -16.19 3.57 -16.28
N THR A 8 -17.43 3.93 -16.00
CA THR A 8 -18.07 5.12 -16.58
C THR A 8 -19.05 5.78 -15.63
N GLY A 9 -19.25 7.08 -15.81
CA GLY A 9 -20.21 7.89 -15.07
C GLY A 9 -21.57 8.00 -15.74
N ILE A 10 -22.38 8.91 -15.22
CA ILE A 10 -23.58 9.45 -15.88
C ILE A 10 -23.53 10.97 -16.07
N ASP A 11 -22.63 11.64 -15.35
CA ASP A 11 -22.39 13.09 -15.38
C ASP A 11 -20.99 13.38 -14.81
N ARG A 12 -20.59 14.65 -14.78
CA ARG A 12 -19.33 15.13 -14.21
C ARG A 12 -19.29 15.01 -12.70
N GLY A 13 -18.08 14.90 -12.15
CA GLY A 13 -17.86 15.04 -10.70
C GLY A 13 -18.24 13.81 -9.86
N ASP A 14 -18.56 12.69 -10.53
CA ASP A 14 -18.85 11.38 -9.93
C ASP A 14 -17.71 10.79 -9.07
N GLY A 15 -16.49 11.33 -9.20
CA GLY A 15 -15.29 10.85 -8.50
C GLY A 15 -14.85 9.45 -8.95
N ARG A 16 -15.24 9.01 -10.15
CA ARG A 16 -14.99 7.64 -10.63
C ARG A 16 -13.52 7.23 -10.67
N GLN A 17 -12.59 8.18 -10.63
CA GLN A 17 -11.15 7.91 -10.54
C GLN A 17 -10.79 6.99 -9.36
N VAL A 18 -11.54 7.07 -8.26
CA VAL A 18 -11.40 6.14 -7.13
C VAL A 18 -11.73 4.70 -7.55
N VAL A 19 -12.79 4.54 -8.34
CA VAL A 19 -13.25 3.25 -8.87
C VAL A 19 -12.32 2.74 -9.97
N GLU A 20 -11.89 3.60 -10.89
CA GLU A 20 -10.91 3.27 -11.94
C GLU A 20 -9.59 2.77 -11.33
N LEU A 21 -9.09 3.46 -10.29
CA LEU A 21 -7.89 3.06 -9.57
C LEU A 21 -8.07 1.73 -8.83
N GLY A 22 -9.20 1.54 -8.14
CA GLY A 22 -9.53 0.30 -7.45
C GLY A 22 -9.69 -0.90 -8.40
N VAL A 23 -10.36 -0.72 -9.54
CA VAL A 23 -10.50 -1.76 -10.56
C VAL A 23 -9.14 -2.10 -11.17
N MET A 24 -8.26 -1.12 -11.39
CA MET A 24 -6.89 -1.38 -11.84
C MET A 24 -6.11 -2.24 -10.83
N GLU A 25 -6.23 -1.92 -9.53
CA GLU A 25 -5.63 -2.73 -8.45
C GLU A 25 -6.16 -4.17 -8.51
N LEU A 26 -7.46 -4.37 -8.74
CA LEU A 26 -8.06 -5.70 -8.86
C LEU A 26 -7.57 -6.47 -10.09
N LEU A 27 -7.48 -5.82 -11.25
CA LEU A 27 -7.04 -6.49 -12.48
C LEU A 27 -5.56 -6.90 -12.40
N THR A 28 -4.70 -6.01 -11.87
CA THR A 28 -3.26 -6.28 -11.72
C THR A 28 -2.96 -7.39 -10.71
N ARG A 29 -3.90 -7.72 -9.83
CA ARG A 29 -3.82 -8.91 -8.95
C ARG A 29 -4.07 -10.23 -9.66
N GLN A 30 -4.77 -10.23 -10.80
CA GLN A 30 -5.19 -11.46 -11.47
C GLN A 30 -4.32 -11.81 -12.68
N VAL A 31 -3.88 -10.80 -13.44
CA VAL A 31 -3.14 -10.99 -14.70
C VAL A 31 -1.87 -10.18 -14.77
N ASP A 32 -0.85 -10.75 -15.44
CA ASP A 32 0.48 -10.15 -15.59
C ASP A 32 0.42 -8.89 -16.47
N ARG A 33 -0.43 -8.93 -17.52
CA ARG A 33 -0.54 -7.87 -18.51
C ARG A 33 -1.94 -7.25 -18.51
N VAL A 34 -2.06 -6.10 -17.85
CA VAL A 34 -3.25 -5.24 -17.90
C VAL A 34 -3.00 -4.05 -18.83
N GLY A 35 -3.89 -3.87 -19.81
CA GLY A 35 -3.90 -2.70 -20.68
C GLY A 35 -4.86 -1.63 -20.16
N VAL A 36 -4.61 -0.38 -20.52
CA VAL A 36 -5.53 0.74 -20.30
C VAL A 36 -5.97 1.28 -21.66
N PHE A 37 -7.26 1.54 -21.81
CA PHE A 37 -7.80 2.19 -23.00
C PHE A 37 -8.73 3.33 -22.60
N ARG A 38 -8.52 4.50 -23.21
CA ARG A 38 -9.37 5.68 -23.03
C ARG A 38 -9.94 6.08 -24.39
N PRO A 39 -11.24 5.83 -24.64
CA PRO A 39 -11.82 6.08 -25.96
C PRO A 39 -11.74 7.56 -26.36
N LEU A 40 -11.94 8.47 -25.41
CA LEU A 40 -11.94 9.91 -25.64
C LEU A 40 -11.03 10.62 -24.63
N VAL A 41 -10.15 11.49 -25.13
CA VAL A 41 -9.18 12.23 -24.34
C VAL A 41 -9.21 13.72 -24.69
N HIS A 42 -8.96 14.59 -23.71
CA HIS A 42 -8.77 16.02 -23.93
C HIS A 42 -7.33 16.33 -24.31
N ASP A 43 -7.12 17.49 -24.94
CA ASP A 43 -5.77 17.99 -25.19
C ASP A 43 -4.99 18.18 -23.86
N GLY A 44 -3.84 17.52 -23.78
CA GLY A 44 -2.94 17.58 -22.62
C GLY A 44 -2.67 16.21 -21.97
N PRO A 45 -1.91 16.19 -20.86
CA PRO A 45 -1.55 14.94 -20.19
C PRO A 45 -2.75 14.34 -19.45
N ASP A 46 -3.07 13.07 -19.72
CA ASP A 46 -4.03 12.30 -18.92
C ASP A 46 -3.42 11.96 -17.57
N ARG A 47 -3.84 12.72 -16.54
CA ARG A 47 -3.33 12.61 -15.17
C ARG A 47 -3.61 11.25 -14.54
N LEU A 48 -4.74 10.63 -14.89
CA LEU A 48 -5.10 9.32 -14.35
C LEU A 48 -4.23 8.26 -15.01
N TYR A 49 -4.10 8.28 -16.34
CA TYR A 49 -3.21 7.32 -17.01
C TYR A 49 -1.77 7.44 -16.50
N GLU A 50 -1.23 8.65 -16.33
CA GLU A 50 0.13 8.82 -15.78
C GLU A 50 0.24 8.29 -14.33
N LEU A 51 -0.81 8.44 -13.51
CA LEU A 51 -0.88 7.81 -12.18
C LEU A 51 -0.84 6.28 -12.29
N LEU A 52 -1.70 5.69 -13.14
CA LEU A 52 -1.75 4.24 -13.33
C LEU A 52 -0.42 3.69 -13.87
N ARG A 53 0.17 4.38 -14.85
CA ARG A 53 1.45 4.04 -15.47
C ARG A 53 2.59 4.07 -14.45
N ALA A 54 2.68 5.13 -13.66
CA ALA A 54 3.74 5.28 -12.66
C ALA A 54 3.60 4.25 -11.53
N ARG A 55 2.37 4.02 -11.04
CA ARG A 55 2.10 3.11 -9.93
C ARG A 55 2.27 1.64 -10.32
N TYR A 56 1.65 1.23 -11.42
CA TYR A 56 1.60 -0.18 -11.85
C TYR A 56 2.69 -0.55 -12.86
N ARG A 57 3.63 0.38 -13.13
CA ARG A 57 4.77 0.19 -14.04
C ARG A 57 4.35 -0.35 -15.41
N LEU A 58 3.28 0.20 -15.96
CA LEU A 58 2.70 -0.25 -17.23
C LEU A 58 3.72 -0.12 -18.36
N SER A 59 3.95 -1.22 -19.08
CA SER A 59 4.83 -1.27 -20.26
C SER A 59 4.14 -0.77 -21.54
N GLN A 60 2.84 -0.46 -21.46
CA GLN A 60 2.05 0.00 -22.59
C GLN A 60 2.58 1.31 -23.17
N SER A 61 2.65 1.38 -24.50
CA SER A 61 2.98 2.60 -25.22
C SER A 61 1.87 3.64 -25.02
N PRO A 62 2.16 4.88 -24.55
CA PRO A 62 1.16 5.93 -24.38
C PRO A 62 0.33 6.22 -25.64
N ALA A 63 0.91 6.02 -26.83
CA ALA A 63 0.21 6.23 -28.10
C ALA A 63 -0.95 5.25 -28.34
N THR A 64 -0.94 4.08 -27.69
CA THR A 64 -1.97 3.04 -27.84
C THR A 64 -3.11 3.17 -26.83
N VAL A 65 -2.94 4.03 -25.82
CA VAL A 65 -3.91 4.20 -24.73
C VAL A 65 -5.12 4.97 -25.23
N TYR A 66 -4.91 5.94 -26.12
CA TYR A 66 -5.95 6.89 -26.50
C TYR A 66 -6.66 6.52 -27.80
N GLY A 67 -7.98 6.56 -27.74
CA GLY A 67 -8.87 6.41 -28.89
C GLY A 67 -8.80 7.62 -29.80
N LEU A 68 -9.54 8.69 -29.53
CA LEU A 68 -9.47 9.94 -30.28
C LEU A 68 -9.47 11.12 -29.31
N ASP A 69 -8.93 12.26 -29.74
CA ASP A 69 -9.20 13.50 -29.02
C ASP A 69 -10.65 13.96 -29.24
N TYR A 70 -11.22 14.72 -28.31
CA TYR A 70 -12.62 15.17 -28.41
C TYR A 70 -12.91 16.02 -29.65
N HIS A 71 -11.95 16.81 -30.13
CA HIS A 71 -12.13 17.64 -31.33
C HIS A 71 -12.18 16.77 -32.60
N GLU A 72 -11.28 15.80 -32.73
CA GLU A 72 -11.27 14.81 -33.80
C GLU A 72 -12.54 13.95 -33.75
N ALA A 73 -12.94 13.48 -32.56
CA ALA A 73 -14.16 12.70 -32.38
C ALA A 73 -15.41 13.47 -32.81
N SER A 74 -15.52 14.73 -32.42
CA SER A 74 -16.61 15.63 -32.79
C SER A 74 -16.65 15.88 -34.29
N ALA A 75 -15.49 16.14 -34.92
CA ALA A 75 -15.38 16.31 -36.37
C ALA A 75 -15.80 15.05 -37.13
N VAL A 76 -15.33 13.87 -36.70
CA VAL A 76 -15.72 12.59 -37.32
C VAL A 76 -17.22 12.34 -37.17
N GLN A 77 -17.79 12.57 -35.99
CA GLN A 77 -19.22 12.41 -35.78
C GLN A 77 -20.04 13.36 -36.65
N ALA A 78 -19.62 14.62 -36.77
CA ALA A 78 -20.31 15.62 -37.58
C ALA A 78 -20.23 15.33 -39.09
N GLU A 79 -19.08 14.87 -39.59
CA GLU A 79 -18.86 14.62 -41.01
C GLU A 79 -19.37 13.26 -41.48
N LYS A 80 -19.22 12.22 -40.66
CA LYS A 80 -19.39 10.81 -41.06
C LYS A 80 -20.36 10.01 -40.18
N GLY A 81 -20.86 10.62 -39.10
CA GLY A 81 -21.82 10.01 -38.18
C GLY A 81 -21.17 9.18 -37.08
N THR A 82 -22.00 8.79 -36.10
CA THR A 82 -21.58 8.05 -34.89
C THR A 82 -21.05 6.65 -35.21
N ASP A 83 -21.52 6.00 -36.27
CA ASP A 83 -21.09 4.64 -36.64
C ASP A 83 -19.60 4.62 -37.03
N GLU A 84 -19.15 5.61 -37.81
CA GLU A 84 -17.74 5.75 -38.18
C GLU A 84 -16.87 6.08 -36.97
N LEU A 85 -17.34 6.96 -36.07
CA LEU A 85 -16.66 7.27 -34.81
C LEU A 85 -16.44 6.00 -33.98
N VAL A 86 -17.51 5.24 -33.76
CA VAL A 86 -17.46 3.97 -33.00
C VAL A 86 -16.54 2.97 -33.67
N SER A 87 -16.61 2.80 -35.00
CA SER A 87 -15.72 1.88 -35.74
C SER A 87 -14.24 2.20 -35.51
N ARG A 88 -13.85 3.48 -35.58
CA ARG A 88 -12.45 3.89 -35.35
C ARG A 88 -12.00 3.59 -33.92
N LEU A 89 -12.87 3.83 -32.95
CA LEU A 89 -12.57 3.57 -31.54
C LEU A 89 -12.45 2.06 -31.26
N VAL A 90 -13.30 1.24 -31.87
CA VAL A 90 -13.25 -0.23 -31.80
C VAL A 90 -11.95 -0.77 -32.41
N ASP A 91 -11.53 -0.25 -33.56
CA ASP A 91 -10.28 -0.66 -34.20
C ASP A 91 -9.05 -0.38 -33.32
N ARG A 92 -9.01 0.80 -32.68
CA ARG A 92 -7.93 1.16 -31.74
C ARG A 92 -7.99 0.31 -30.47
N PHE A 93 -9.18 0.08 -29.93
CA PHE A 93 -9.37 -0.79 -28.76
C PHE A 93 -8.87 -2.22 -29.04
N HIS A 94 -9.19 -2.79 -30.20
CA HIS A 94 -8.74 -4.14 -30.57
C HIS A 94 -7.23 -4.27 -30.71
N GLN A 95 -6.49 -3.20 -30.98
CA GLN A 95 -5.03 -3.22 -30.96
C GLN A 95 -4.53 -3.48 -29.54
N VAL A 96 -5.12 -2.80 -28.54
CA VAL A 96 -4.81 -3.03 -27.12
C VAL A 96 -5.27 -4.41 -26.68
N ALA A 97 -6.54 -4.77 -26.92
CA ALA A 97 -7.13 -6.02 -26.45
C ALA A 97 -6.46 -7.31 -26.98
N ARG A 98 -5.59 -7.22 -28.00
CA ARG A 98 -4.78 -8.35 -28.50
C ARG A 98 -3.48 -8.56 -27.71
N GLU A 99 -2.95 -7.51 -27.10
CA GLU A 99 -1.64 -7.55 -26.41
C GLU A 99 -1.76 -7.86 -24.92
N TYR A 100 -2.93 -7.58 -24.33
CA TYR A 100 -3.17 -7.68 -22.89
C TYR A 100 -4.21 -8.76 -22.55
N GLU A 101 -4.18 -9.24 -21.31
CA GLU A 101 -5.07 -10.30 -20.79
C GLU A 101 -6.36 -9.70 -20.20
N ALA A 102 -6.24 -8.50 -19.63
CA ALA A 102 -7.36 -7.68 -19.24
C ALA A 102 -7.16 -6.23 -19.69
N VAL A 103 -8.25 -5.51 -19.93
CA VAL A 103 -8.21 -4.09 -20.30
C VAL A 103 -9.14 -3.27 -19.40
N LEU A 104 -8.59 -2.27 -18.73
CA LEU A 104 -9.37 -1.23 -18.06
C LEU A 104 -9.74 -0.16 -19.09
N VAL A 105 -11.04 0.02 -19.33
CA VAL A 105 -11.54 1.09 -20.19
C VAL A 105 -12.00 2.27 -19.33
N LEU A 106 -11.38 3.43 -19.55
CA LEU A 106 -11.67 4.69 -18.87
C LEU A 106 -12.76 5.45 -19.65
N GLY A 107 -13.97 5.52 -19.11
CA GLY A 107 -15.10 6.19 -19.76
C GLY A 107 -14.91 7.70 -19.96
N SER A 108 -15.82 8.30 -20.74
CA SER A 108 -15.79 9.75 -21.01
C SER A 108 -15.95 10.56 -19.72
N ASP A 109 -15.34 11.73 -19.66
CA ASP A 109 -15.33 12.61 -18.48
C ASP A 109 -16.50 13.58 -18.39
N PHE A 110 -17.46 13.49 -19.33
CA PHE A 110 -18.62 14.38 -19.42
C PHE A 110 -18.23 15.86 -19.45
N ALA A 111 -16.96 16.14 -19.78
CA ALA A 111 -16.37 17.45 -19.79
C ALA A 111 -16.34 17.98 -21.22
N ASP A 112 -17.02 19.10 -21.46
CA ASP A 112 -17.16 19.75 -22.76
C ASP A 112 -17.86 18.88 -23.81
N THR A 113 -19.20 18.86 -23.68
CA THR A 113 -20.22 18.04 -24.37
C THR A 113 -20.36 18.29 -25.88
N GLN A 114 -19.26 18.51 -26.60
CA GLN A 114 -19.30 18.63 -28.07
C GLN A 114 -19.93 17.38 -28.74
N LEU A 115 -19.99 16.26 -28.01
CA LEU A 115 -20.68 15.04 -28.41
C LEU A 115 -22.07 14.98 -27.72
N PRO A 116 -23.17 14.84 -28.48
CA PRO A 116 -24.50 14.63 -27.90
C PRO A 116 -24.63 13.24 -27.27
N ASP A 117 -25.33 13.17 -26.12
CA ASP A 117 -25.71 11.94 -25.41
C ASP A 117 -24.52 11.00 -25.10
N GLU A 118 -23.56 11.51 -24.33
CA GLU A 118 -22.36 10.76 -23.94
C GLU A 118 -22.65 9.45 -23.19
N LEU A 119 -23.75 9.38 -22.43
CA LEU A 119 -24.13 8.14 -21.76
C LEU A 119 -24.43 7.05 -22.80
N ALA A 120 -25.24 7.35 -23.81
CA ALA A 120 -25.53 6.41 -24.88
C ALA A 120 -24.27 6.03 -25.68
N LEU A 121 -23.36 6.99 -25.90
CA LEU A 121 -22.08 6.70 -26.54
C LEU A 121 -21.21 5.74 -25.72
N ASN A 122 -21.03 5.97 -24.41
CA ASN A 122 -20.27 5.06 -23.53
C ASN A 122 -20.91 3.67 -23.49
N ALA A 123 -22.24 3.59 -23.38
CA ALA A 123 -22.96 2.32 -23.41
C ALA A 123 -22.72 1.56 -24.72
N ARG A 124 -22.79 2.27 -25.85
CA ARG A 124 -22.51 1.69 -27.16
C ARG A 124 -21.07 1.19 -27.27
N LEU A 125 -20.09 1.99 -26.86
CA LEU A 125 -18.68 1.60 -26.87
C LEU A 125 -18.43 0.37 -25.98
N ALA A 126 -19.00 0.32 -24.78
CA ALA A 126 -18.89 -0.84 -23.90
C ALA A 126 -19.40 -2.13 -24.59
N ASN A 127 -20.55 -2.06 -25.26
CA ASN A 127 -21.10 -3.20 -26.00
C ASN A 127 -20.20 -3.63 -27.16
N GLU A 128 -19.72 -2.68 -27.97
CA GLU A 128 -18.88 -2.96 -29.14
C GLU A 128 -17.48 -3.46 -28.75
N PHE A 129 -16.98 -3.05 -27.58
CA PHE A 129 -15.74 -3.57 -27.00
C PHE A 129 -15.93 -4.94 -26.34
N GLY A 130 -17.17 -5.39 -26.14
CA GLY A 130 -17.49 -6.57 -25.33
C GLY A 130 -17.04 -6.41 -23.88
N ALA A 131 -17.06 -5.18 -23.36
CA ALA A 131 -16.62 -4.84 -22.01
C ALA A 131 -17.81 -4.79 -21.05
N SER A 132 -17.65 -5.40 -19.88
CA SER A 132 -18.65 -5.30 -18.83
C SER A 132 -18.53 -3.97 -18.08
N VAL A 133 -19.65 -3.39 -17.67
CA VAL A 133 -19.74 -2.01 -17.19
C VAL A 133 -19.79 -1.94 -15.66
N ILE A 134 -18.97 -1.06 -15.09
CA ILE A 134 -19.14 -0.55 -13.73
C ILE A 134 -19.57 0.91 -13.84
N ALA A 135 -20.82 1.18 -13.49
CA ALA A 135 -21.38 2.53 -13.57
C ALA A 135 -21.24 3.26 -12.23
N VAL A 136 -20.71 4.49 -12.27
CA VAL A 136 -20.45 5.33 -11.11
C VAL A 136 -21.45 6.50 -11.06
N VAL A 137 -22.01 6.76 -9.88
CA VAL A 137 -22.93 7.86 -9.61
C VAL A 137 -22.39 8.72 -8.47
N GLY A 138 -22.30 10.03 -8.68
CA GLY A 138 -21.84 10.98 -7.67
C GLY A 138 -22.94 11.39 -6.71
N GLY A 139 -22.66 11.34 -5.41
CA GLY A 139 -23.59 11.73 -4.34
C GLY A 139 -23.27 13.05 -3.64
N LYS A 140 -22.23 13.78 -4.07
CA LYS A 140 -21.76 14.98 -3.35
C LYS A 140 -22.83 16.06 -3.32
N GLY A 141 -23.20 16.49 -2.12
CA GLY A 141 -24.20 17.54 -1.90
C GLY A 141 -25.65 17.13 -2.25
N GLN A 142 -25.89 15.85 -2.54
CA GLN A 142 -27.21 15.34 -2.86
C GLN A 142 -27.88 14.68 -1.65
N THR A 143 -29.21 14.67 -1.63
CA THR A 143 -29.97 13.92 -0.62
C THR A 143 -29.94 12.42 -0.90
N ALA A 144 -30.02 11.60 0.15
CA ALA A 144 -30.10 10.15 0.01
C ALA A 144 -31.23 9.66 -0.92
N GLU A 145 -32.34 10.40 -1.04
CA GLU A 145 -33.41 10.06 -1.97
C GLU A 145 -33.04 10.33 -3.43
N SER A 146 -32.43 11.50 -3.71
CA SER A 146 -31.95 11.88 -5.05
C SER A 146 -30.95 10.86 -5.58
N VAL A 147 -29.91 10.59 -4.78
CA VAL A 147 -28.85 9.62 -5.12
C VAL A 147 -29.46 8.26 -5.46
N ARG A 148 -30.40 7.77 -4.65
CA ARG A 148 -31.06 6.47 -4.90
C ARG A 148 -31.90 6.46 -6.17
N ALA A 149 -32.56 7.56 -6.51
CA ALA A 149 -33.32 7.66 -7.74
C ALA A 149 -32.38 7.66 -8.96
N GLU A 150 -31.32 8.45 -8.87
CA GLU A 150 -30.30 8.59 -9.90
C GLU A 150 -29.55 7.27 -10.16
N THR A 151 -29.11 6.56 -9.12
CA THR A 151 -28.47 5.24 -9.28
C THR A 151 -29.38 4.22 -9.97
N ARG A 152 -30.68 4.22 -9.64
CA ARG A 152 -31.64 3.33 -10.29
C ARG A 152 -31.87 3.70 -11.76
N ASN A 153 -31.90 5.00 -12.07
CA ASN A 153 -32.04 5.48 -13.43
C ASN A 153 -30.79 5.16 -14.26
N ALA A 154 -29.59 5.35 -13.69
CA ALA A 154 -28.32 4.98 -14.30
C ALA A 154 -28.26 3.49 -14.65
N TYR A 155 -28.61 2.62 -13.70
CA TYR A 155 -28.68 1.17 -13.95
C TYR A 155 -29.64 0.85 -15.11
N ARG A 156 -30.85 1.42 -15.08
CA ARG A 156 -31.86 1.20 -16.13
C ARG A 156 -31.42 1.73 -17.49
N ALA A 157 -30.66 2.83 -17.53
CA ALA A 157 -30.14 3.41 -18.77
C ALA A 157 -29.11 2.47 -19.41
N TYR A 158 -28.07 2.07 -18.67
CA TYR A 158 -27.05 1.15 -19.18
C TYR A 158 -27.62 -0.24 -19.51
N ALA A 159 -28.44 -0.81 -18.63
CA ALA A 159 -29.08 -2.11 -18.88
C ALA A 159 -30.07 -2.06 -20.06
N GLY A 160 -30.83 -0.96 -20.19
CA GLY A 160 -31.77 -0.75 -21.29
C GLY A 160 -31.08 -0.56 -22.64
N LEU A 161 -29.83 -0.08 -22.63
CA LEU A 161 -28.95 0.01 -23.80
C LEU A 161 -28.16 -1.28 -24.07
N GLY A 162 -28.46 -2.36 -23.35
CA GLY A 162 -27.90 -3.70 -23.58
C GLY A 162 -26.54 -3.95 -22.94
N CYS A 163 -26.05 -3.06 -22.06
CA CYS A 163 -24.78 -3.27 -21.37
C CYS A 163 -24.86 -4.38 -20.34
N ASP A 164 -23.79 -5.17 -20.26
CA ASP A 164 -23.54 -6.10 -19.16
C ASP A 164 -23.04 -5.33 -17.93
N VAL A 165 -23.97 -4.88 -17.07
CA VAL A 165 -23.63 -4.10 -15.86
C VAL A 165 -23.19 -5.06 -14.75
N LEU A 166 -21.91 -5.01 -14.38
CA LEU A 166 -21.35 -5.85 -13.30
C LEU A 166 -21.79 -5.38 -11.91
N ALA A 167 -21.71 -4.07 -11.70
CA ALA A 167 -21.93 -3.42 -10.42
C ALA A 167 -22.27 -1.93 -10.61
N MET A 168 -22.96 -1.37 -9.62
CA MET A 168 -23.15 0.07 -9.46
C MET A 168 -22.28 0.57 -8.31
N VAL A 169 -21.60 1.70 -8.51
CA VAL A 169 -20.86 2.37 -7.44
C VAL A 169 -21.44 3.75 -7.23
N VAL A 170 -21.86 4.04 -6.00
CA VAL A 170 -22.26 5.37 -5.58
C VAL A 170 -21.11 5.97 -4.80
N ASN A 171 -20.58 7.10 -5.24
CA ASN A 171 -19.37 7.69 -4.67
C ASN A 171 -19.63 9.09 -4.13
N ARG A 172 -18.76 9.59 -3.25
CA ARG A 172 -18.84 10.93 -2.66
C ARG A 172 -20.13 11.18 -1.86
N VAL A 173 -20.61 10.17 -1.14
CA VAL A 173 -21.82 10.27 -0.32
C VAL A 173 -21.49 10.84 1.06
N ALA A 174 -22.37 11.63 1.67
CA ALA A 174 -22.21 12.04 3.06
C ALA A 174 -22.08 10.80 3.97
N ALA A 175 -21.09 10.75 4.85
CA ALA A 175 -20.78 9.55 5.65
C ALA A 175 -21.98 9.02 6.46
N GLU A 176 -22.81 9.93 6.97
CA GLU A 176 -24.04 9.65 7.71
C GLU A 176 -25.14 8.97 6.88
N ASP A 177 -25.23 9.29 5.58
CA ASP A 177 -26.26 8.75 4.68
C ASP A 177 -25.87 7.40 4.06
N ARG A 178 -24.58 7.04 4.12
CA ARG A 178 -24.00 5.87 3.43
C ARG A 178 -24.76 4.58 3.70
N ALA A 179 -24.96 4.25 4.97
CA ALA A 179 -25.59 2.99 5.38
C ALA A 179 -27.03 2.88 4.87
N ALA A 180 -27.80 3.96 4.99
CA ALA A 180 -29.19 4.02 4.54
C ALA A 180 -29.32 3.89 3.02
N ILE A 181 -28.38 4.45 2.25
CA ILE A 181 -28.34 4.32 0.78
C ILE A 181 -27.98 2.89 0.39
N ALA A 182 -26.93 2.32 0.98
CA ALA A 182 -26.44 0.98 0.66
C ALA A 182 -27.51 -0.09 0.86
N GLU A 183 -28.15 -0.12 2.04
CA GLU A 183 -29.19 -1.11 2.38
C GLU A 183 -30.37 -1.06 1.40
N ARG A 184 -30.85 0.16 1.09
CA ARG A 184 -32.04 0.35 0.26
C ARG A 184 -31.80 0.12 -1.23
N LEU A 185 -30.58 0.33 -1.72
CA LEU A 185 -30.21 0.05 -3.11
C LEU A 185 -29.92 -1.42 -3.34
N GLY A 186 -29.17 -2.06 -2.42
CA GLY A 186 -28.84 -3.48 -2.52
C GLY A 186 -30.08 -4.38 -2.57
N ALA A 187 -31.16 -4.01 -1.91
CA ALA A 187 -32.42 -4.77 -1.94
C ALA A 187 -33.22 -4.65 -3.24
N ARG A 188 -32.87 -3.73 -4.15
CA ARG A 188 -33.73 -3.35 -5.29
C ARG A 188 -33.07 -3.44 -6.66
N LEU A 189 -31.75 -3.51 -6.74
CA LEU A 189 -31.04 -3.68 -8.00
C LEU A 189 -30.56 -5.13 -8.13
N PRO A 190 -30.57 -5.71 -9.36
CA PRO A 190 -30.14 -7.09 -9.58
C PRO A 190 -28.60 -7.25 -9.61
N VAL A 191 -27.87 -6.16 -9.34
CA VAL A 191 -26.41 -6.10 -9.34
C VAL A 191 -25.93 -5.53 -7.99
N PRO A 192 -24.71 -5.87 -7.53
CA PRO A 192 -24.09 -5.32 -6.35
C PRO A 192 -24.03 -3.80 -6.43
N VAL A 193 -24.26 -3.17 -5.28
CA VAL A 193 -24.18 -1.74 -5.13
C VAL A 193 -23.21 -1.42 -4.00
N SER A 194 -22.14 -0.72 -4.34
CA SER A 194 -21.16 -0.24 -3.36
C SER A 194 -21.37 1.26 -3.13
N VAL A 195 -21.32 1.71 -1.88
CA VAL A 195 -21.51 3.12 -1.52
C VAL A 195 -20.27 3.63 -0.77
N LEU A 196 -19.54 4.54 -1.42
CA LEU A 196 -18.31 5.15 -0.93
C LEU A 196 -18.62 6.55 -0.38
N PRO A 197 -18.20 6.86 0.86
CA PRO A 197 -18.37 8.19 1.42
C PRO A 197 -17.44 9.20 0.74
N ASP A 198 -17.77 10.49 0.83
CA ASP A 198 -16.86 11.58 0.43
C ASP A 198 -15.72 11.67 1.45
N ASP A 199 -14.48 11.64 0.95
CA ASP A 199 -13.28 11.88 1.75
C ASP A 199 -12.70 13.24 1.34
N PRO A 200 -12.70 14.24 2.23
CA PRO A 200 -12.21 15.58 1.92
C PRO A 200 -10.77 15.61 1.41
N ALA A 201 -9.90 14.68 1.86
CA ALA A 201 -8.50 14.63 1.45
C ALA A 201 -8.33 14.34 -0.05
N LEU A 202 -9.29 13.65 -0.67
CA LEU A 202 -9.23 13.38 -2.12
C LEU A 202 -9.41 14.66 -2.93
N SER A 203 -10.32 15.56 -2.51
CA SER A 203 -10.57 16.85 -3.17
C SER A 203 -9.72 18.02 -2.67
N ALA A 204 -9.04 17.89 -1.53
CA ALA A 204 -8.20 18.94 -0.97
C ALA A 204 -7.01 19.27 -1.87
N PRO A 205 -6.77 20.51 -2.33
CA PRO A 205 -5.59 20.81 -3.13
C PRO A 205 -4.30 20.71 -2.29
N THR A 206 -3.17 20.35 -2.91
CA THR A 206 -1.88 20.44 -2.23
C THR A 206 -1.41 21.87 -2.12
N VAL A 207 -0.52 22.17 -1.17
CA VAL A 207 0.10 23.51 -1.07
C VAL A 207 0.85 23.86 -2.36
N ALA A 208 1.48 22.89 -3.02
CA ALA A 208 2.10 23.06 -4.33
C ALA A 208 1.06 23.46 -5.41
N GLN A 209 -0.11 22.83 -5.43
CA GLN A 209 -1.19 23.16 -6.35
C GLN A 209 -1.76 24.56 -6.10
N ILE A 210 -1.95 24.92 -4.82
CA ILE A 210 -2.36 26.27 -4.42
C ILE A 210 -1.33 27.30 -4.88
N THR A 211 -0.05 27.04 -4.62
CA THR A 211 1.05 27.93 -5.00
C THR A 211 1.09 28.14 -6.51
N ALA A 212 0.95 27.07 -7.30
CA ALA A 212 0.96 27.17 -8.76
C ALA A 212 -0.26 27.92 -9.30
N ALA A 213 -1.46 27.64 -8.77
CA ALA A 213 -2.70 28.31 -9.22
C ALA A 213 -2.66 29.82 -8.96
N LEU A 214 -2.24 30.22 -7.76
CA LEU A 214 -2.20 31.61 -7.33
C LEU A 214 -0.95 32.37 -7.80
N ASN A 215 -0.06 31.75 -8.59
CA ASN A 215 1.25 32.28 -8.95
C ASN A 215 2.06 32.74 -7.72
N GLY A 216 2.02 31.94 -6.65
CA GLY A 216 2.63 32.24 -5.37
C GLY A 216 4.16 32.06 -5.37
N THR A 217 4.82 32.87 -4.54
CA THR A 217 6.25 32.74 -4.23
C THR A 217 6.42 31.99 -2.92
N VAL A 218 7.14 30.86 -2.94
CA VAL A 218 7.49 30.12 -1.72
C VAL A 218 8.57 30.88 -0.95
N LEU A 219 8.28 31.31 0.27
CA LEU A 219 9.22 31.99 1.16
C LEU A 219 9.93 31.00 2.09
N LEU A 220 9.19 30.02 2.59
CA LEU A 220 9.67 28.93 3.44
C LEU A 220 8.99 27.63 3.01
N GLY A 221 9.62 26.49 3.30
CA GLY A 221 9.10 25.15 3.03
C GLY A 221 10.07 24.28 2.24
N ASP A 222 9.78 23.00 2.20
CA ASP A 222 10.46 22.02 1.35
C ASP A 222 9.44 21.25 0.49
N ASP A 223 9.92 20.31 -0.32
CA ASP A 223 9.05 19.50 -1.20
C ASP A 223 8.02 18.68 -0.42
N SER A 224 8.36 18.24 0.80
CA SER A 224 7.45 17.46 1.64
C SER A 224 6.33 18.33 2.21
N GLY A 225 6.66 19.55 2.64
CA GLY A 225 5.69 20.56 3.06
C GLY A 225 4.76 20.97 1.93
N LEU A 226 5.31 21.24 0.75
CA LEU A 226 4.53 21.62 -0.43
C LEU A 226 3.59 20.50 -0.92
N ALA A 227 3.94 19.23 -0.64
CA ALA A 227 3.10 18.08 -0.96
C ALA A 227 1.93 17.85 0.02
N ARG A 228 1.82 18.62 1.12
CA ARG A 228 0.70 18.49 2.07
C ARG A 228 -0.62 18.92 1.45
N ASP A 229 -1.69 18.20 1.78
CA ASP A 229 -3.06 18.55 1.41
C ASP A 229 -3.60 19.66 2.34
N ALA A 230 -4.18 20.70 1.75
CA ALA A 230 -4.89 21.75 2.47
C ALA A 230 -6.36 21.36 2.60
N LEU A 231 -6.74 20.80 3.74
CA LEU A 231 -8.09 20.27 4.00
C LEU A 231 -9.13 21.36 4.21
N ASP A 232 -8.68 22.53 4.68
CA ASP A 232 -9.53 23.67 5.05
C ASP A 232 -8.75 24.98 4.92
N PHE A 233 -9.43 26.12 4.93
CA PHE A 233 -8.83 27.46 4.86
C PHE A 233 -9.25 28.32 6.04
N VAL A 234 -8.28 28.71 6.87
CA VAL A 234 -8.54 29.57 8.04
C VAL A 234 -8.03 30.98 7.78
N PHE A 235 -8.95 31.95 7.73
CA PHE A 235 -8.62 33.34 7.40
C PHE A 235 -8.25 34.16 8.64
N GLY A 236 -7.01 34.62 8.69
CA GLY A 236 -6.38 35.41 9.76
C GLY A 236 -6.80 36.88 9.82
N GLY A 237 -8.10 37.15 9.90
CA GLY A 237 -8.62 38.52 10.10
C GLY A 237 -8.59 38.99 11.57
N ALA A 238 -8.55 38.07 12.52
CA ALA A 238 -8.63 38.36 13.96
C ALA A 238 -7.26 38.45 14.65
N MET A 239 -7.27 38.74 15.96
CA MET A 239 -6.08 38.66 16.82
C MET A 239 -5.67 37.21 17.05
N LEU A 240 -4.38 36.98 17.35
CA LEU A 240 -3.78 35.65 17.49
C LEU A 240 -4.58 34.68 18.38
N PRO A 241 -5.08 35.03 19.58
CA PRO A 241 -5.85 34.10 20.40
C PRO A 241 -7.10 33.54 19.71
N ASN A 242 -7.77 34.36 18.90
CA ASN A 242 -8.96 33.92 18.15
C ASN A 242 -8.56 33.05 16.95
N LEU A 243 -7.44 33.37 16.28
CA LEU A 243 -6.92 32.52 15.22
C LEU A 243 -6.59 31.11 15.74
N LEU A 244 -5.89 31.03 16.87
CA LEU A 244 -5.48 29.74 17.46
C LEU A 244 -6.69 28.84 17.78
N ASN A 245 -7.79 29.42 18.26
CA ASN A 245 -9.03 28.69 18.51
C ASN A 245 -9.76 28.27 17.22
N ALA A 246 -9.46 28.91 16.09
CA ALA A 246 -10.07 28.64 14.80
C ALA A 246 -9.23 27.68 13.93
N LEU A 247 -8.01 27.34 14.33
CA LEU A 247 -7.18 26.40 13.58
C LEU A 247 -7.85 25.02 13.55
N THR A 248 -7.88 24.42 12.37
CA THR A 248 -8.36 23.06 12.13
C THR A 248 -7.21 22.20 11.59
N PRO A 249 -7.19 20.87 11.86
CA PRO A 249 -6.15 20.00 11.32
C PRO A 249 -6.05 20.07 9.80
N GLY A 250 -4.83 20.22 9.27
CA GLY A 250 -4.56 20.30 7.85
C GLY A 250 -5.01 21.60 7.17
N CYS A 251 -5.36 22.64 7.93
CA CYS A 251 -5.78 23.90 7.32
C CYS A 251 -4.61 24.69 6.72
N MET A 252 -4.89 25.48 5.68
CA MET A 252 -4.00 26.52 5.20
C MET A 252 -4.42 27.85 5.86
N VAL A 253 -3.52 28.44 6.64
CA VAL A 253 -3.79 29.75 7.27
C VAL A 253 -3.59 30.84 6.23
N VAL A 254 -4.63 31.62 5.94
CA VAL A 254 -4.59 32.72 4.97
C VAL A 254 -4.59 34.05 5.71
N THR A 255 -3.53 34.84 5.60
CA THR A 255 -3.39 36.10 6.34
C THR A 255 -2.70 37.18 5.50
N PRO A 256 -3.00 38.47 5.70
CA PRO A 256 -2.18 39.57 5.19
C PRO A 256 -0.69 39.41 5.56
N GLY A 257 0.20 39.81 4.65
CA GLY A 257 1.65 39.68 4.82
C GLY A 257 2.28 40.52 5.94
N ASP A 258 1.60 41.60 6.38
CA ASP A 258 1.98 42.44 7.52
C ASP A 258 1.67 41.79 8.89
N ARG A 259 0.90 40.70 8.93
CA ARG A 259 0.53 39.98 10.16
C ARG A 259 1.58 38.97 10.62
N ALA A 260 2.78 39.46 10.91
CA ALA A 260 3.90 38.64 11.40
C ALA A 260 3.55 37.83 12.66
N ASP A 261 2.68 38.38 13.53
CA ASP A 261 2.18 37.73 14.74
C ASP A 261 1.43 36.43 14.42
N LEU A 262 0.61 36.43 13.37
CA LEU A 262 -0.18 35.26 12.95
C LEU A 262 0.68 34.21 12.27
N VAL A 263 1.70 34.61 11.49
CA VAL A 263 2.66 33.67 10.89
C VAL A 263 3.40 32.90 11.98
N VAL A 264 4.02 33.62 12.93
CA VAL A 264 4.77 33.01 14.03
C VAL A 264 3.85 32.17 14.92
N GLY A 265 2.67 32.68 15.27
CA GLY A 265 1.71 31.98 16.11
C GLY A 265 1.18 30.69 15.49
N SER A 266 0.91 30.69 14.18
CA SER A 266 0.44 29.50 13.46
C SER A 266 1.51 28.41 13.38
N LEU A 267 2.77 28.81 13.10
CA LEU A 267 3.89 27.87 13.05
C LEU A 267 4.28 27.34 14.44
N ALA A 268 4.14 28.17 15.48
CA ALA A 268 4.31 27.71 16.86
C ALA A 268 3.24 26.68 17.25
N ALA A 269 1.98 26.92 16.89
CA ALA A 269 0.89 25.97 17.11
C ALA A 269 1.11 24.64 16.37
N HIS A 270 1.58 24.71 15.12
CA HIS A 270 1.98 23.52 14.35
C HIS A 270 3.08 22.73 15.06
N SER A 271 4.16 23.41 15.50
CA SER A 271 5.29 22.78 16.19
C SER A 271 4.90 22.14 17.52
N ALA A 272 3.88 22.70 18.19
CA ALA A 272 3.28 22.15 19.41
C ALA A 272 2.25 21.04 19.14
N GLY A 273 1.95 20.73 17.88
CA GLY A 273 1.03 19.66 17.49
C GLY A 273 -0.46 19.96 17.75
N THR A 274 -0.86 21.23 17.90
CA THR A 274 -2.24 21.60 18.28
C THR A 274 -2.80 22.82 17.54
N PRO A 275 -3.58 22.61 16.46
CA PRO A 275 -3.54 21.48 15.53
C PRO A 275 -2.48 21.69 14.43
N PRO A 276 -2.01 20.61 13.77
CA PRO A 276 -1.06 20.74 12.68
C PRO A 276 -1.70 21.38 11.44
N ILE A 277 -1.04 22.37 10.85
CA ILE A 277 -1.50 23.07 9.64
C ILE A 277 -0.79 22.57 8.37
N ALA A 278 -1.40 22.78 7.20
CA ALA A 278 -0.79 22.52 5.90
C ALA A 278 0.28 23.57 5.55
N GLY A 279 0.06 24.83 5.93
CA GLY A 279 0.98 25.94 5.69
C GLY A 279 0.35 27.31 5.96
N VAL A 280 1.08 28.37 5.58
CA VAL A 280 0.62 29.76 5.70
C VAL A 280 0.68 30.43 4.33
N LEU A 281 -0.43 31.06 3.92
CA LEU A 281 -0.58 31.83 2.69
C LEU A 281 -0.69 33.33 3.03
N LEU A 282 0.27 34.11 2.54
CA LEU A 282 0.38 35.55 2.73
C LEU A 282 -0.24 36.28 1.55
N THR A 283 -1.14 37.20 1.82
CA THR A 283 -1.81 38.03 0.80
C THR A 283 -1.27 39.47 0.82
N LEU A 284 -1.68 40.27 -0.17
CA LEU A 284 -1.31 41.69 -0.37
C LEU A 284 0.11 41.96 -0.92
N ASP A 285 0.82 40.92 -1.40
CA ASP A 285 2.24 41.01 -1.80
C ASP A 285 3.19 41.56 -0.72
N GLU A 286 2.71 41.66 0.52
CA GLU A 286 3.54 42.03 1.67
C GLU A 286 4.18 40.78 2.28
N ARG A 287 5.36 40.96 2.87
CA ARG A 287 6.16 39.86 3.43
C ARG A 287 6.71 40.27 4.79
N PRO A 288 6.71 39.36 5.78
CA PRO A 288 7.42 39.57 7.02
C PRO A 288 8.91 39.82 6.77
N GLY A 289 9.53 40.61 7.64
CA GLY A 289 10.98 40.85 7.58
C GLY A 289 11.80 39.54 7.73
N GLU A 290 13.05 39.56 7.27
CA GLU A 290 13.93 38.38 7.28
C GLU A 290 14.12 37.77 8.68
N GLU A 291 14.13 38.58 9.72
CA GLU A 291 14.22 38.11 11.11
C GLU A 291 13.03 37.24 11.51
N ILE A 292 11.82 37.60 11.07
CA ILE A 292 10.60 36.83 11.32
C ILE A 292 10.61 35.53 10.51
N LEU A 293 11.00 35.58 9.24
CA LEU A 293 11.10 34.38 8.41
C LEU A 293 12.17 33.41 8.94
N THR A 294 13.28 33.93 9.46
CA THR A 294 14.33 33.11 10.10
C THR A 294 13.81 32.43 11.37
N LEU A 295 13.03 33.15 12.19
CA LEU A 295 12.40 32.57 13.38
C LEU A 295 11.36 31.49 12.99
N ALA A 296 10.50 31.81 12.02
CA ALA A 296 9.49 30.92 11.48
C ALA A 296 10.09 29.60 10.97
N ALA A 297 11.17 29.68 10.19
CA ALA A 297 11.88 28.51 9.66
C ALA A 297 12.42 27.57 10.76
N ARG A 298 12.81 28.13 11.92
CA ARG A 298 13.32 27.35 13.05
C ARG A 298 12.20 26.75 13.90
N LEU A 299 11.06 27.42 14.00
CA LEU A 299 9.92 26.95 14.79
C LEU A 299 9.28 25.71 14.16
N ALA A 300 9.06 25.75 12.84
CA ALA A 300 8.39 24.69 12.09
C ALA A 300 9.15 24.40 10.78
N PRO A 301 10.29 23.69 10.86
CA PRO A 301 11.07 23.33 9.67
C PRO A 301 10.21 22.61 8.63
N GLY A 302 10.40 22.94 7.35
CA GLY A 302 9.67 22.32 6.24
C GLY A 302 8.22 22.81 6.05
N THR A 303 7.63 23.52 7.01
CA THR A 303 6.25 24.03 6.85
C THR A 303 6.21 25.19 5.85
N PRO A 304 5.37 25.12 4.80
CA PRO A 304 5.36 26.15 3.77
C PRO A 304 4.83 27.50 4.26
N VAL A 305 5.51 28.56 3.84
CA VAL A 305 4.99 29.93 3.86
C VAL A 305 5.05 30.46 2.45
N VAL A 306 3.90 30.77 1.87
CA VAL A 306 3.73 31.16 0.46
C VAL A 306 3.18 32.58 0.41
N SER A 307 3.70 33.44 -0.46
CA SER A 307 3.22 34.80 -0.67
C SER A 307 2.58 34.94 -2.05
N VAL A 308 1.42 35.58 -2.12
CA VAL A 308 0.70 35.86 -3.36
C VAL A 308 0.44 37.36 -3.50
N ALA A 309 0.45 37.84 -4.75
CA ALA A 309 0.20 39.25 -5.06
C ALA A 309 -1.27 39.66 -4.86
N GLY A 310 -2.19 38.69 -4.88
CA GLY A 310 -3.63 38.93 -4.73
C GLY A 310 -4.02 39.42 -3.34
N GLY A 311 -5.06 40.24 -3.28
CA GLY A 311 -5.71 40.61 -2.02
C GLY A 311 -6.52 39.46 -1.41
N SER A 312 -6.82 39.52 -0.11
CA SER A 312 -7.41 38.39 0.63
C SER A 312 -8.74 37.88 0.04
N PHE A 313 -9.63 38.75 -0.42
CA PHE A 313 -10.92 38.34 -0.95
C PHE A 313 -10.84 37.68 -2.34
N PRO A 314 -10.16 38.27 -3.36
CA PRO A 314 -9.90 37.57 -4.62
C PRO A 314 -9.18 36.23 -4.44
N THR A 315 -8.17 36.19 -3.57
CA THR A 315 -7.45 34.94 -3.24
C THR A 315 -8.40 33.90 -2.64
N ALA A 316 -9.27 34.29 -1.71
CA ALA A 316 -10.26 33.38 -1.13
C ALA A 316 -11.21 32.80 -2.18
N ALA A 317 -11.71 33.63 -3.09
CA ALA A 317 -12.60 33.19 -4.16
C ALA A 317 -11.94 32.15 -5.06
N GLU A 318 -10.67 32.35 -5.41
CA GLU A 318 -9.88 31.39 -6.20
C GLU A 318 -9.61 30.10 -5.43
N LEU A 319 -9.22 30.18 -4.16
CA LEU A 319 -8.99 29.01 -3.30
C LEU A 319 -10.22 28.09 -3.21
N PHE A 320 -11.43 28.65 -3.06
CA PHE A 320 -12.65 27.85 -2.98
C PHE A 320 -13.03 27.16 -4.29
N THR A 321 -12.43 27.55 -5.42
CA THR A 321 -12.61 26.86 -6.71
C THR A 321 -11.57 25.78 -6.98
N LEU A 322 -10.51 25.70 -6.17
CA LEU A 322 -9.46 24.71 -6.35
C LEU A 322 -9.93 23.34 -5.85
N GLU A 323 -9.98 22.37 -6.75
CA GLU A 323 -10.09 20.97 -6.40
C GLU A 323 -8.77 20.25 -6.68
N GLY A 324 -8.25 19.58 -5.65
CA GLY A 324 -7.15 18.64 -5.80
C GLY A 324 -7.55 17.46 -6.67
N LYS A 325 -6.63 17.00 -7.53
CA LYS A 325 -6.86 15.87 -8.45
C LYS A 325 -5.91 14.72 -8.17
N LEU A 326 -6.38 13.48 -8.37
CA LEU A 326 -5.53 12.28 -8.35
C LEU A 326 -4.54 12.34 -9.53
N ASN A 327 -3.25 12.26 -9.22
CA ASN A 327 -2.17 12.23 -10.19
C ASN A 327 -0.91 11.56 -9.61
N ALA A 328 0.10 11.30 -10.44
CA ALA A 328 1.33 10.62 -10.04
C ALA A 328 2.15 11.35 -8.95
N ALA A 329 1.99 12.67 -8.80
CA ALA A 329 2.65 13.46 -7.78
C ALA A 329 1.88 13.51 -6.44
N THR A 330 0.73 12.84 -6.34
CA THR A 330 -0.11 12.79 -5.12
C THR A 330 -0.29 11.34 -4.63
N PRO A 331 0.79 10.64 -4.23
CA PRO A 331 0.72 9.22 -3.84
C PRO A 331 -0.20 8.97 -2.63
N ARG A 332 -0.26 9.92 -1.68
CA ARG A 332 -1.10 9.81 -0.48
C ARG A 332 -2.59 9.71 -0.81
N LYS A 333 -3.05 10.48 -1.80
CA LYS A 333 -4.43 10.44 -2.28
C LYS A 333 -4.76 9.13 -2.98
N ALA A 334 -3.81 8.56 -3.71
CA ALA A 334 -3.98 7.25 -4.33
C ALA A 334 -4.17 6.16 -3.26
N GLU A 335 -3.39 6.18 -2.16
CA GLU A 335 -3.60 5.26 -1.04
C GLU A 335 -4.94 5.48 -0.33
N THR A 336 -5.37 6.73 -0.12
CA THR A 336 -6.71 7.02 0.43
C THR A 336 -7.81 6.49 -0.48
N ALA A 337 -7.70 6.71 -1.80
CA ALA A 337 -8.69 6.24 -2.77
C ALA A 337 -8.78 4.71 -2.79
N LEU A 338 -7.63 4.02 -2.78
CA LEU A 338 -7.57 2.56 -2.72
C LEU A 338 -8.15 2.03 -1.41
N GLY A 339 -7.78 2.61 -0.27
CA GLY A 339 -8.36 2.23 1.02
C GLY A 339 -9.87 2.46 1.08
N LEU A 340 -10.37 3.56 0.52
CA LEU A 340 -11.80 3.85 0.43
C LEU A 340 -12.55 2.81 -0.42
N PHE A 341 -11.97 2.45 -1.56
CA PHE A 341 -12.51 1.42 -2.45
C PHE A 341 -12.53 0.06 -1.73
N GLU A 342 -11.41 -0.35 -1.16
CA GLU A 342 -11.21 -1.62 -0.47
C GLU A 342 -12.09 -1.81 0.77
N ARG A 343 -12.37 -0.75 1.53
CA ARG A 343 -13.25 -0.78 2.71
C ARG A 343 -14.73 -0.88 2.35
N HIS A 344 -15.12 -0.49 1.14
CA HIS A 344 -16.54 -0.24 0.81
C HIS A 344 -17.03 -0.96 -0.43
N VAL A 345 -16.14 -1.59 -1.19
CA VAL A 345 -16.45 -2.46 -2.32
C VAL A 345 -16.11 -3.89 -1.93
N ASP A 346 -17.05 -4.81 -2.17
CA ASP A 346 -16.77 -6.25 -2.07
C ASP A 346 -15.89 -6.67 -3.26
N THR A 347 -14.57 -6.59 -3.04
CA THR A 347 -13.55 -6.85 -4.05
C THR A 347 -13.58 -8.29 -4.54
N ALA A 348 -13.88 -9.25 -3.66
CA ALA A 348 -13.98 -10.66 -3.99
C ALA A 348 -15.18 -10.93 -4.91
N ALA A 349 -16.38 -10.45 -4.53
CA ALA A 349 -17.57 -10.61 -5.36
C ALA A 349 -17.44 -9.89 -6.72
N LEU A 350 -16.76 -8.74 -6.75
CA LEU A 350 -16.50 -8.02 -7.99
C LEU A 350 -15.53 -8.79 -8.90
N LEU A 351 -14.43 -9.33 -8.34
CA LEU A 351 -13.47 -10.15 -9.09
C LEU A 351 -14.11 -11.40 -9.69
N ASP A 352 -14.94 -12.11 -8.92
CA ASP A 352 -15.67 -13.30 -9.40
C ASP A 352 -16.57 -12.98 -10.60
N ARG A 353 -17.22 -11.80 -10.57
CA ARG A 353 -18.06 -11.31 -11.67
C ARG A 353 -17.27 -10.89 -12.89
N ILE A 354 -16.13 -10.23 -12.70
CA ILE A 354 -15.19 -9.92 -13.79
C ILE A 354 -14.64 -11.22 -14.41
N SER A 355 -14.62 -12.33 -13.65
CA SER A 355 -14.18 -13.70 -14.00
C SER A 355 -12.90 -13.79 -14.85
N VAL A 356 -11.93 -12.92 -14.57
CA VAL A 356 -10.57 -13.01 -15.12
C VAL A 356 -9.88 -14.25 -14.53
N ALA A 357 -9.37 -15.13 -15.39
CA ALA A 357 -8.61 -16.30 -14.95
C ALA A 357 -7.24 -15.85 -14.41
N ARG A 358 -6.85 -16.35 -13.24
CA ARG A 358 -5.52 -16.11 -12.66
C ARG A 358 -4.43 -16.57 -13.62
N SER A 359 -3.43 -15.72 -13.82
CA SER A 359 -2.18 -16.13 -14.47
C SER A 359 -1.48 -17.21 -13.63
N GLY A 360 -0.80 -18.15 -14.30
CA GLY A 360 0.13 -19.07 -13.62
C GLY A 360 1.45 -18.40 -13.18
N ARG A 361 1.65 -17.13 -13.56
CA ARG A 361 2.79 -16.29 -13.18
C ARG A 361 2.37 -15.39 -12.02
N VAL A 362 3.28 -15.18 -11.07
CA VAL A 362 3.08 -14.29 -9.93
C VAL A 362 4.12 -13.19 -9.98
N THR A 363 3.70 -11.98 -10.31
CA THR A 363 4.59 -10.81 -10.33
C THR A 363 4.84 -10.29 -8.91
N PRO A 364 5.87 -9.46 -8.67
CA PRO A 364 6.09 -8.86 -7.36
C PRO A 364 4.89 -8.04 -6.88
N MET A 365 4.23 -7.31 -7.78
CA MET A 365 3.07 -6.50 -7.44
C MET A 365 1.87 -7.36 -7.04
N MET A 366 1.60 -8.46 -7.76
CA MET A 366 0.56 -9.41 -7.38
C MET A 366 0.76 -9.92 -5.96
N PHE A 367 1.99 -10.33 -5.66
CA PHE A 367 2.34 -10.85 -4.34
C PHE A 367 2.17 -9.79 -3.25
N GLU A 368 2.68 -8.58 -3.45
CA GLU A 368 2.52 -7.46 -2.49
C GLU A 368 1.05 -7.12 -2.23
N HIS A 369 0.22 -7.08 -3.27
CA HIS A 369 -1.21 -6.82 -3.12
C HIS A 369 -1.92 -7.95 -2.37
N GLU A 370 -1.58 -9.22 -2.65
CA GLU A 370 -2.13 -10.37 -1.91
C GLU A 370 -1.78 -10.32 -0.42
N LEU A 371 -0.56 -9.89 -0.07
CA LEU A 371 -0.16 -9.69 1.33
C LEU A 371 -1.04 -8.66 2.04
N LEU A 372 -1.24 -7.48 1.44
CA LEU A 372 -2.03 -6.42 2.08
C LEU A 372 -3.48 -6.84 2.29
N GLU A 373 -4.05 -7.54 1.32
CA GLU A 373 -5.44 -8.01 1.39
C GLU A 373 -5.64 -9.12 2.39
N GLN A 374 -4.72 -10.08 2.45
CA GLN A 374 -4.76 -11.13 3.46
C GLN A 374 -4.61 -10.54 4.87
N ALA A 375 -3.68 -9.61 5.06
CA ALA A 375 -3.51 -8.88 6.32
C ALA A 375 -4.78 -8.11 6.74
N ARG A 376 -5.45 -7.45 5.80
CA ARG A 376 -6.71 -6.71 6.05
C ARG A 376 -7.87 -7.63 6.44
N SER A 377 -7.93 -8.85 5.90
CA SER A 377 -9.08 -9.76 6.10
C SER A 377 -9.33 -10.15 7.56
N ASP A 378 -8.30 -10.09 8.41
CA ASP A 378 -8.36 -10.28 9.86
C ASP A 378 -7.30 -9.35 10.49
N ARG A 379 -7.70 -8.11 10.77
CA ARG A 379 -6.78 -7.08 11.28
C ARG A 379 -6.17 -7.50 12.61
N LYS A 380 -4.84 -7.44 12.65
CA LYS A 380 -4.03 -7.68 13.86
C LYS A 380 -3.38 -6.40 14.34
N ARG A 381 -2.98 -6.37 15.62
CA ARG A 381 -2.25 -5.28 16.25
C ARG A 381 -0.75 -5.51 16.12
N VAL A 382 -0.05 -4.64 15.40
CA VAL A 382 1.41 -4.72 15.21
C VAL A 382 2.09 -3.55 15.92
N VAL A 383 3.08 -3.86 16.75
CA VAL A 383 3.90 -2.85 17.43
C VAL A 383 5.17 -2.54 16.63
N LEU A 384 5.46 -1.25 16.45
CA LEU A 384 6.63 -0.71 15.77
C LEU A 384 7.51 0.05 16.78
N PRO A 385 8.62 -0.54 17.25
CA PRO A 385 9.47 0.06 18.28
C PRO A 385 10.16 1.38 17.90
N GLU A 386 10.27 1.65 16.60
CA GLU A 386 11.05 2.76 16.04
C GLU A 386 10.13 3.93 15.62
N GLY A 387 9.17 4.28 16.49
CA GLY A 387 8.03 5.15 16.16
C GLY A 387 8.37 6.58 15.74
N ALA A 388 9.57 7.06 16.03
CA ALA A 388 10.04 8.40 15.63
C ALA A 388 10.86 8.38 14.32
N GLU A 389 11.01 7.24 13.65
CA GLU A 389 11.75 7.11 12.40
C GLU A 389 10.86 7.46 11.19
N GLU A 390 11.38 8.23 10.24
CA GLU A 390 10.58 8.79 9.15
C GLU A 390 9.97 7.71 8.23
N ARG A 391 10.74 6.68 7.85
CA ARG A 391 10.24 5.59 6.99
C ARG A 391 9.18 4.77 7.71
N VAL A 392 9.33 4.54 9.01
CA VAL A 392 8.32 3.88 9.86
C VAL A 392 7.03 4.71 9.92
N LEU A 393 7.13 6.02 10.09
CA LEU A 393 5.97 6.92 10.06
C LEU A 393 5.28 6.94 8.69
N ARG A 394 6.06 7.03 7.59
CA ARG A 394 5.50 6.97 6.23
C ARG A 394 4.84 5.63 5.93
N ALA A 395 5.42 4.51 6.39
CA ALA A 395 4.79 3.20 6.26
C ALA A 395 3.50 3.10 7.08
N THR A 396 3.49 3.71 8.28
CA THR A 396 2.29 3.84 9.12
C THR A 396 1.17 4.58 8.39
N ASP A 397 1.46 5.71 7.72
CA ASP A 397 0.45 6.45 6.91
C ASP A 397 -0.16 5.57 5.81
N VAL A 398 0.66 4.77 5.10
CA VAL A 398 0.18 3.85 4.06
C VAL A 398 -0.72 2.76 4.66
N LEU A 399 -0.26 2.10 5.74
CA LEU A 399 -0.97 1.01 6.39
C LEU A 399 -2.32 1.44 6.99
N LEU A 400 -2.38 2.65 7.57
CA LEU A 400 -3.62 3.24 8.08
C LEU A 400 -4.59 3.59 6.95
N ARG A 401 -4.10 4.28 5.89
CA ARG A 401 -4.94 4.65 4.74
C ARG A 401 -5.55 3.42 4.06
N ARG A 402 -4.78 2.34 3.95
CA ARG A 402 -5.18 1.05 3.36
C ARG A 402 -5.89 0.10 4.35
N ASP A 403 -6.10 0.53 5.59
CA ASP A 403 -6.83 -0.22 6.63
C ASP A 403 -6.25 -1.62 6.92
N VAL A 404 -4.94 -1.78 6.84
CA VAL A 404 -4.28 -3.11 6.81
C VAL A 404 -4.23 -3.78 8.18
N CYS A 405 -3.91 -3.00 9.22
CA CYS A 405 -3.69 -3.49 10.58
C CYS A 405 -3.78 -2.35 11.60
N ASP A 406 -3.95 -2.69 12.87
CA ASP A 406 -3.86 -1.72 13.96
C ASP A 406 -2.41 -1.53 14.38
N LEU A 407 -1.99 -0.29 14.63
CA LEU A 407 -0.60 0.05 14.89
C LEU A 407 -0.39 0.65 16.28
N THR A 408 0.69 0.20 16.93
CA THR A 408 1.24 0.85 18.12
C THR A 408 2.66 1.33 17.81
N LEU A 409 2.93 2.62 17.99
CA LEU A 409 4.28 3.18 17.85
C LEU A 409 4.90 3.37 19.24
N LEU A 410 6.16 2.96 19.41
CA LEU A 410 6.91 3.19 20.65
C LEU A 410 7.89 4.35 20.52
N GLY A 411 8.04 5.09 21.62
CA GLY A 411 8.99 6.19 21.77
C GLY A 411 8.37 7.39 22.46
N ASP A 412 9.13 8.48 22.55
CA ASP A 412 8.63 9.75 23.11
C ASP A 412 7.43 10.25 22.30
N VAL A 413 6.27 10.34 22.95
CA VAL A 413 4.99 10.65 22.33
C VAL A 413 5.00 12.02 21.66
N ASP A 414 5.64 13.02 22.29
CA ASP A 414 5.68 14.38 21.77
C ASP A 414 6.60 14.47 20.55
N VAL A 415 7.74 13.75 20.57
CA VAL A 415 8.63 13.64 19.41
C VAL A 415 7.95 12.96 18.23
N ILE A 416 7.23 11.86 18.48
CA ILE A 416 6.52 11.13 17.42
C ILE A 416 5.43 12.02 16.81
N ARG A 417 4.60 12.66 17.63
CA ARG A 417 3.54 13.57 17.16
C ARG A 417 4.09 14.72 16.35
N LYS A 418 5.18 15.33 16.82
CA LYS A 418 5.83 16.43 16.10
C LYS A 418 6.33 15.97 14.73
N LYS A 419 7.05 14.85 14.65
CA LYS A 419 7.55 14.33 13.37
C LYS A 419 6.41 13.92 12.43
N ALA A 420 5.35 13.32 12.95
CA ALA A 420 4.17 13.00 12.16
C ALA A 420 3.53 14.28 11.59
N ALA A 421 3.37 15.32 12.41
CA ALA A 421 2.90 16.63 11.96
C ALA A 421 3.81 17.25 10.89
N ASP A 422 5.12 17.17 11.05
CA ASP A 422 6.13 17.63 10.09
C ASP A 422 6.02 16.88 8.74
N LEU A 423 5.62 15.61 8.77
CA LEU A 423 5.36 14.79 7.57
C LEU A 423 3.91 14.92 7.06
N GLY A 424 3.06 15.68 7.77
CA GLY A 424 1.64 15.83 7.51
C GLY A 424 0.84 14.53 7.70
N ILE A 425 1.32 13.61 8.53
CA ILE A 425 0.72 12.28 8.80
C ILE A 425 -0.23 12.40 9.99
N ASP A 426 -1.43 11.86 9.84
CA ASP A 426 -2.41 11.76 10.93
C ASP A 426 -2.25 10.42 11.66
N LEU A 427 -2.07 10.50 12.99
CA LEU A 427 -1.89 9.35 13.88
C LEU A 427 -3.06 9.20 14.86
N ALA A 428 -4.22 9.82 14.60
CA ALA A 428 -5.37 9.82 15.51
C ALA A 428 -5.82 8.40 15.94
N GLU A 429 -5.78 7.43 15.02
CA GLU A 429 -6.17 6.04 15.26
C GLU A 429 -5.00 5.15 15.73
N THR A 430 -3.80 5.72 15.91
CA THR A 430 -2.59 4.97 16.29
C THR A 430 -2.31 5.10 17.78
N GLN A 431 -1.99 3.98 18.43
CA GLN A 431 -1.58 4.02 19.83
C GLN A 431 -0.11 4.46 19.94
N LEU A 432 0.17 5.50 20.73
CA LEU A 432 1.53 5.97 21.01
C LEU A 432 1.88 5.64 22.46
N ILE A 433 3.00 4.95 22.68
CA ILE A 433 3.46 4.57 24.02
C ILE A 433 4.93 4.94 24.18
N ASP A 434 5.24 5.71 25.23
CA ASP A 434 6.61 5.89 25.68
C ASP A 434 6.97 4.81 26.73
N PRO A 435 7.90 3.88 26.44
CA PRO A 435 8.33 2.86 27.39
C PRO A 435 8.87 3.42 28.72
N HIS A 436 9.42 4.64 28.72
CA HIS A 436 10.02 5.22 29.92
C HIS A 436 8.96 5.66 30.95
N THR A 437 7.83 6.15 30.47
CA THR A 437 6.74 6.74 31.28
C THR A 437 5.49 5.86 31.36
N SER A 438 5.41 4.78 30.57
CA SER A 438 4.28 3.87 30.55
C SER A 438 4.04 3.18 31.90
N GLU A 439 2.77 3.11 32.31
CA GLU A 439 2.31 2.33 33.47
C GLU A 439 2.59 0.82 33.32
N LEU A 440 2.76 0.33 32.09
CA LEU A 440 3.09 -1.07 31.81
C LEU A 440 4.51 -1.44 32.21
N ARG A 441 5.42 -0.45 32.35
CA ARG A 441 6.85 -0.67 32.59
C ARG A 441 7.13 -1.54 33.81
N GLN A 442 6.44 -1.28 34.92
CA GLN A 442 6.60 -2.06 36.16
C GLN A 442 6.15 -3.52 35.98
N ARG A 443 4.97 -3.74 35.39
CA ARG A 443 4.44 -5.08 35.09
C ARG A 443 5.38 -5.85 34.16
N PHE A 444 5.92 -5.18 33.15
CA PHE A 444 6.88 -5.75 32.20
C PHE A 444 8.20 -6.10 32.87
N ALA A 445 8.70 -5.27 33.78
CA ALA A 445 9.91 -5.54 34.55
C ALA A 445 9.75 -6.82 35.40
N GLU A 446 8.64 -6.93 36.14
CA GLU A 446 8.31 -8.12 36.93
C GLU A 446 8.23 -9.37 36.06
N ARG A 447 7.56 -9.26 34.91
CA ARG A 447 7.43 -10.37 33.97
C ARG A 447 8.77 -10.82 33.41
N TYR A 448 9.60 -9.87 32.98
CA TYR A 448 10.92 -10.16 32.42
C TYR A 448 11.86 -10.78 33.47
N ALA A 449 11.86 -10.25 34.71
CA ALA A 449 12.60 -10.83 35.82
C ALA A 449 12.18 -12.29 36.10
N GLN A 450 10.88 -12.59 36.07
CA GLN A 450 10.39 -13.97 36.20
C GLN A 450 10.90 -14.87 35.08
N LEU A 451 10.81 -14.44 33.82
CA LEU A 451 11.28 -15.21 32.66
C LEU A 451 12.80 -15.47 32.70
N ARG A 452 13.56 -14.54 33.30
CA ARG A 452 15.02 -14.56 33.38
C ARG A 452 15.57 -14.84 34.78
N ALA A 453 14.74 -15.35 35.70
CA ALA A 453 15.14 -15.66 37.07
C ALA A 453 16.32 -16.65 37.14
N HIS A 454 16.37 -17.61 36.21
CA HIS A 454 17.47 -18.57 36.07
C HIS A 454 18.84 -17.93 35.72
N ARG A 455 18.84 -16.68 35.24
CA ARG A 455 20.05 -15.87 34.99
C ARG A 455 20.30 -14.84 36.10
N GLY A 456 19.50 -14.84 37.17
CA GLY A 456 19.63 -13.91 38.29
C GLY A 456 19.17 -12.48 38.01
N VAL A 457 18.29 -12.26 37.02
CA VAL A 457 17.74 -10.92 36.72
C VAL A 457 16.77 -10.50 37.82
N THR A 458 17.05 -9.40 38.51
CA THR A 458 16.15 -8.79 39.51
C THR A 458 15.14 -7.86 38.86
N VAL A 459 14.08 -7.48 39.59
CA VAL A 459 13.06 -6.56 39.06
C VAL A 459 13.66 -5.17 38.80
N GLU A 460 14.60 -4.71 39.61
CA GLU A 460 15.28 -3.42 39.41
C GLU A 460 16.07 -3.40 38.11
N LEU A 461 16.88 -4.45 37.85
CA LEU A 461 17.60 -4.57 36.58
C LEU A 461 16.64 -4.71 35.40
N ALA A 462 15.57 -5.49 35.58
CA ALA A 462 14.54 -5.65 34.56
C ALA A 462 13.87 -4.31 34.23
N TYR A 463 13.62 -3.46 35.22
CA TYR A 463 12.99 -2.15 35.05
C TYR A 463 13.80 -1.21 34.14
N ASP A 464 15.12 -1.30 34.18
CA ASP A 464 16.01 -0.58 33.27
C ASP A 464 16.00 -1.21 31.87
N VAL A 465 16.05 -2.54 31.78
CA VAL A 465 16.05 -3.27 30.49
C VAL A 465 14.76 -3.06 29.69
N VAL A 466 13.59 -3.13 30.35
CA VAL A 466 12.30 -3.03 29.66
C VAL A 466 11.98 -1.61 29.18
N ALA A 467 12.79 -0.61 29.53
CA ALA A 467 12.68 0.72 28.93
C ALA A 467 13.17 0.74 27.47
N ASP A 468 13.98 -0.23 27.05
CA ASP A 468 14.36 -0.41 25.65
C ASP A 468 13.12 -0.76 24.81
N VAL A 469 12.92 -0.05 23.70
CA VAL A 469 11.75 -0.18 22.83
C VAL A 469 11.56 -1.61 22.28
N ASN A 470 12.65 -2.35 22.02
CA ASN A 470 12.55 -3.71 21.49
C ASN A 470 12.14 -4.69 22.59
N TYR A 471 12.66 -4.55 23.81
CA TYR A 471 12.21 -5.36 24.95
C TYR A 471 10.76 -5.04 25.31
N PHE A 472 10.39 -3.75 25.35
CA PHE A 472 9.03 -3.32 25.64
C PHE A 472 8.03 -3.87 24.60
N GLY A 473 8.32 -3.68 23.30
CA GLY A 473 7.50 -4.21 22.21
C GLY A 473 7.38 -5.74 22.24
N THR A 474 8.48 -6.44 22.53
CA THR A 474 8.46 -7.90 22.67
C THR A 474 7.58 -8.36 23.85
N LEU A 475 7.59 -7.63 24.96
CA LEU A 475 6.72 -7.92 26.10
C LEU A 475 5.24 -7.61 25.82
N MET A 476 4.95 -6.57 25.03
CA MET A 476 3.60 -6.33 24.53
C MET A 476 3.08 -7.54 23.73
N VAL A 477 3.91 -8.08 22.83
CA VAL A 477 3.58 -9.30 22.07
C VAL A 477 3.40 -10.50 23.01
N GLN A 478 4.33 -10.71 23.94
CA GLN A 478 4.26 -11.82 24.91
C GLN A 478 2.97 -11.81 25.73
N GLU A 479 2.55 -10.64 26.22
CA GLU A 479 1.36 -10.45 27.07
C GLU A 479 0.05 -10.32 26.27
N GLY A 480 0.08 -10.34 24.93
CA GLY A 480 -1.11 -10.26 24.07
C GLY A 480 -1.70 -8.85 23.92
N LEU A 481 -0.90 -7.84 24.23
CA LEU A 481 -1.24 -6.42 24.01
C LEU A 481 -0.97 -6.00 22.54
N ALA A 482 -0.06 -6.72 21.88
CA ALA A 482 0.13 -6.72 20.44
C ALA A 482 0.16 -8.17 19.95
N ASP A 483 -0.16 -8.39 18.68
CA ASP A 483 -0.21 -9.70 18.06
C ASP A 483 1.10 -10.01 17.30
N GLY A 484 1.88 -8.98 16.95
CA GLY A 484 3.24 -9.13 16.42
C GLY A 484 4.07 -7.85 16.52
N MET A 485 5.38 -7.96 16.23
CA MET A 485 6.32 -6.82 16.27
C MET A 485 7.18 -6.77 15.01
N VAL A 486 7.45 -5.55 14.52
CA VAL A 486 8.41 -5.28 13.45
C VAL A 486 9.39 -4.19 13.89
N SER A 487 10.70 -4.47 13.85
CA SER A 487 11.77 -3.54 14.23
C SER A 487 13.00 -3.75 13.34
N GLY A 488 14.05 -2.92 13.45
CA GLY A 488 15.33 -3.09 12.75
C GLY A 488 15.66 -1.99 11.73
N SER A 489 14.76 -1.01 11.53
CA SER A 489 15.01 0.11 10.60
C SER A 489 16.20 0.98 11.03
N VAL A 490 16.47 1.04 12.34
CA VAL A 490 17.62 1.72 12.95
C VAL A 490 18.39 0.86 13.94
N HIS A 491 17.80 -0.23 14.44
CA HIS A 491 18.49 -1.18 15.30
C HIS A 491 19.35 -2.20 14.53
N SER A 492 20.16 -2.96 15.25
CA SER A 492 20.83 -4.14 14.67
C SER A 492 19.91 -5.35 14.75
N THR A 493 20.02 -6.27 13.78
CA THR A 493 19.33 -7.56 13.80
C THR A 493 19.49 -8.28 15.13
N ALA A 494 20.69 -8.24 15.73
CA ALA A 494 20.93 -8.84 17.04
C ALA A 494 20.15 -8.16 18.19
N ALA A 495 19.92 -6.84 18.11
CA ALA A 495 19.13 -6.08 19.08
C ALA A 495 17.63 -6.34 18.93
N THR A 496 17.13 -6.54 17.71
CA THR A 496 15.73 -6.94 17.45
C THR A 496 15.46 -8.37 17.89
N ILE A 497 16.35 -9.30 17.53
CA ILE A 497 16.10 -10.74 17.68
C ILE A 497 16.38 -11.24 19.10
N ARG A 498 17.34 -10.64 19.83
CA ARG A 498 17.69 -11.08 21.19
C ARG A 498 16.49 -11.06 22.14
N PRO A 499 15.71 -9.96 22.27
CA PRO A 499 14.50 -9.95 23.10
C PRO A 499 13.52 -11.07 22.73
N ALA A 500 13.31 -11.30 21.42
CA ALA A 500 12.43 -12.37 20.95
C ALA A 500 12.89 -13.75 21.42
N PHE A 501 14.19 -14.05 21.39
CA PHE A 501 14.72 -15.30 21.93
C PHE A 501 14.61 -15.40 23.46
N GLU A 502 14.79 -14.30 24.18
CA GLU A 502 14.76 -14.32 25.64
C GLU A 502 13.34 -14.45 26.19
N ILE A 503 12.37 -13.84 25.52
CA ILE A 503 10.97 -13.69 25.98
C ILE A 503 10.06 -14.67 25.23
N ILE A 504 9.96 -14.54 23.91
CA ILE A 504 9.01 -15.30 23.06
C ILE A 504 9.47 -16.74 22.85
N LYS A 505 10.78 -16.98 22.65
CA LYS A 505 11.39 -18.30 22.40
C LYS A 505 10.79 -19.08 21.21
N THR A 506 11.37 -20.24 20.92
CA THR A 506 10.90 -21.16 19.87
C THR A 506 9.58 -21.84 20.23
N LYS A 507 8.84 -22.26 19.21
CA LYS A 507 7.72 -23.20 19.32
C LYS A 507 8.21 -24.56 19.83
N PRO A 508 7.37 -25.35 20.52
CA PRO A 508 7.78 -26.64 21.07
C PRO A 508 8.27 -27.65 20.03
N ASP A 509 7.75 -27.54 18.81
CA ASP A 509 8.06 -28.36 17.63
C ASP A 509 9.18 -27.78 16.76
N ALA A 510 9.72 -26.61 17.10
CA ALA A 510 10.84 -25.98 16.41
C ALA A 510 12.12 -26.09 17.25
N SER A 511 13.16 -26.71 16.68
CA SER A 511 14.48 -26.81 17.28
C SER A 511 15.26 -25.50 17.19
N ILE A 512 14.96 -24.68 16.17
CA ILE A 512 15.66 -23.44 15.87
C ILE A 512 14.73 -22.38 15.28
N VAL A 513 15.06 -21.10 15.50
CA VAL A 513 14.46 -19.98 14.75
C VAL A 513 15.27 -19.78 13.49
N SER A 514 14.58 -19.66 12.37
CA SER A 514 15.19 -19.44 11.06
C SER A 514 14.60 -18.22 10.37
N SER A 515 15.07 -17.93 9.16
CA SER A 515 14.57 -16.81 8.36
C SER A 515 14.30 -17.23 6.92
N VAL A 516 13.36 -16.55 6.27
CA VAL A 516 13.22 -16.62 4.80
C VAL A 516 13.16 -15.25 4.17
N PHE A 517 13.55 -15.19 2.90
CA PHE A 517 13.20 -14.09 2.02
C PHE A 517 12.26 -14.58 0.93
N PHE A 518 11.21 -13.82 0.65
CA PHE A 518 10.45 -13.96 -0.59
C PHE A 518 11.17 -13.18 -1.68
N MET A 519 11.76 -13.92 -2.61
CA MET A 519 12.45 -13.40 -3.79
C MET A 519 11.44 -13.29 -4.93
N CYS A 520 10.85 -12.11 -5.08
CA CYS A 520 9.91 -11.81 -6.13
C CYS A 520 10.68 -11.47 -7.42
N LEU A 521 10.80 -12.48 -8.29
CA LEU A 521 11.30 -12.33 -9.65
C LEU A 521 10.21 -11.72 -10.54
N ALA A 522 10.51 -11.48 -11.80
CA ALA A 522 9.56 -10.88 -12.74
C ALA A 522 8.25 -11.69 -12.88
N ASP A 523 8.30 -13.01 -12.69
CA ASP A 523 7.20 -13.90 -13.02
C ASP A 523 6.87 -15.00 -12.01
N LYS A 524 7.61 -15.04 -10.91
CA LYS A 524 7.40 -15.99 -9.81
C LYS A 524 8.01 -15.47 -8.53
N VAL A 525 7.52 -16.01 -7.43
CA VAL A 525 8.07 -15.80 -6.09
C VAL A 525 8.77 -17.07 -5.65
N LEU A 526 10.03 -16.94 -5.24
CA LEU A 526 10.82 -18.03 -4.64
C LEU A 526 11.04 -17.74 -3.15
N VAL A 527 11.20 -18.77 -2.34
CA VAL A 527 11.48 -18.66 -0.91
C VAL A 527 12.92 -19.09 -0.66
N TYR A 528 13.75 -18.18 -0.16
CA TYR A 528 15.15 -18.44 0.13
C TYR A 528 15.32 -18.68 1.63
N GLY A 529 15.65 -19.93 1.98
CA GLY A 529 15.72 -20.48 3.34
C GLY A 529 17.07 -20.25 4.03
N ASP A 530 16.95 -19.65 5.20
CA ASP A 530 17.93 -19.08 6.13
C ASP A 530 19.10 -18.30 5.56
N CYS A 531 18.82 -17.02 5.27
CA CYS A 531 19.80 -16.06 4.75
C CYS A 531 20.17 -14.95 5.76
N ALA A 532 19.68 -15.03 7.01
CA ALA A 532 19.88 -13.97 8.00
C ALA A 532 20.24 -14.43 9.42
N VAL A 533 19.87 -15.65 9.86
CA VAL A 533 19.93 -16.01 11.29
C VAL A 533 21.04 -17.00 11.61
N ASN A 534 21.06 -18.19 11.01
CA ASN A 534 21.95 -19.27 11.46
C ASN A 534 23.24 -19.37 10.62
N PRO A 535 24.43 -19.12 11.21
CA PRO A 535 25.70 -19.10 10.46
C PRO A 535 26.06 -20.42 9.77
N ASP A 536 25.98 -21.53 10.50
CA ASP A 536 26.32 -22.87 10.04
C ASP A 536 25.40 -23.90 10.71
N PRO A 537 24.17 -24.11 10.19
CA PRO A 537 23.24 -25.08 10.75
C PRO A 537 23.75 -26.51 10.52
N ASN A 538 23.54 -27.37 11.51
CA ASN A 538 23.78 -28.82 11.38
C ASN A 538 22.66 -29.52 10.58
N ALA A 539 22.78 -30.82 10.31
CA ALA A 539 21.81 -31.55 9.48
C ALA A 539 20.38 -31.56 10.06
N GLU A 540 20.23 -31.65 11.38
CA GLU A 540 18.93 -31.61 12.07
C GLU A 540 18.29 -30.22 11.96
N GLN A 541 19.07 -29.17 12.23
CA GLN A 541 18.63 -27.78 12.10
C GLN A 541 18.28 -27.44 10.66
N LEU A 542 19.05 -27.93 9.68
CA LEU A 542 18.79 -27.70 8.26
C LEU A 542 17.50 -28.38 7.79
N ALA A 543 17.20 -29.57 8.32
CA ALA A 543 15.93 -30.25 8.08
C ALA A 543 14.74 -29.45 8.69
N ASP A 544 14.88 -28.94 9.91
CA ASP A 544 13.87 -28.10 10.56
C ASP A 544 13.64 -26.79 9.77
N ILE A 545 14.72 -26.11 9.34
CA ILE A 545 14.65 -24.92 8.47
C ILE A 545 13.86 -25.21 7.19
N ALA A 546 14.09 -26.36 6.56
CA ALA A 546 13.40 -26.76 5.35
C ALA A 546 11.88 -26.93 5.56
N VAL A 547 11.50 -27.60 6.66
CA VAL A 547 10.09 -27.80 7.04
C VAL A 547 9.41 -26.47 7.37
N GLN A 548 10.05 -25.61 8.18
CA GLN A 548 9.55 -24.28 8.51
C GLN A 548 9.37 -23.39 7.26
N SER A 549 10.33 -23.45 6.34
CA SER A 549 10.31 -22.72 5.08
C SER A 549 9.19 -23.19 4.17
N ALA A 550 8.94 -24.51 4.09
CA ALA A 550 7.84 -25.07 3.31
C ALA A 550 6.46 -24.65 3.85
N VAL A 551 6.29 -24.68 5.18
CA VAL A 551 5.04 -24.21 5.83
C VAL A 551 4.82 -22.73 5.56
N THR A 552 5.88 -21.93 5.65
CA THR A 552 5.79 -20.49 5.37
C THR A 552 5.50 -20.23 3.90
N ALA A 553 6.16 -20.92 2.97
CA ALA A 553 5.88 -20.82 1.53
C ALA A 553 4.40 -21.06 1.23
N ALA A 554 3.85 -22.17 1.72
CA ALA A 554 2.45 -22.54 1.50
C ALA A 554 1.48 -21.50 2.09
N ARG A 555 1.80 -20.93 3.28
CA ARG A 555 0.98 -19.88 3.92
C ARG A 555 0.84 -18.62 3.06
N PHE A 556 1.87 -18.31 2.27
CA PHE A 556 1.92 -17.14 1.40
C PHE A 556 1.67 -17.50 -0.08
N GLY A 557 0.96 -18.61 -0.34
CA GLY A 557 0.52 -18.99 -1.68
C GLY A 557 1.61 -19.58 -2.58
N VAL A 558 2.80 -19.86 -2.06
CA VAL A 558 3.90 -20.49 -2.80
C VAL A 558 3.86 -22.00 -2.55
N GLU A 559 3.47 -22.77 -3.58
CA GLU A 559 3.47 -24.24 -3.52
C GLU A 559 4.87 -24.76 -3.19
N PRO A 560 5.08 -25.51 -2.10
CA PRO A 560 6.41 -25.89 -1.62
C PRO A 560 7.03 -27.02 -2.45
N ARG A 561 8.13 -26.70 -3.16
CA ARG A 561 9.04 -27.65 -3.82
C ARG A 561 10.43 -27.33 -3.33
N VAL A 562 10.90 -28.14 -2.38
CA VAL A 562 12.06 -27.82 -1.52
C VAL A 562 13.34 -28.37 -2.13
N ALA A 563 14.25 -27.49 -2.52
CA ALA A 563 15.60 -27.81 -2.95
C ALA A 563 16.58 -27.56 -1.80
N MET A 564 17.24 -28.62 -1.33
CA MET A 564 18.30 -28.55 -0.32
C MET A 564 19.63 -28.29 -1.03
N LEU A 565 20.08 -27.04 -1.02
CA LEU A 565 21.17 -26.59 -1.89
C LEU A 565 22.54 -27.07 -1.42
N SER A 566 23.38 -27.44 -2.40
CA SER A 566 24.77 -27.79 -2.20
C SER A 566 25.57 -27.51 -3.47
N TYR A 567 26.90 -27.59 -3.40
CA TYR A 567 27.76 -27.53 -4.58
C TYR A 567 27.79 -28.85 -5.39
N SER A 568 27.10 -29.91 -4.92
CA SER A 568 26.96 -31.20 -5.59
C SER A 568 25.49 -31.58 -5.80
N THR A 569 25.20 -32.39 -6.83
CA THR A 569 23.86 -32.90 -7.13
C THR A 569 23.80 -34.42 -6.99
N GLY A 570 22.82 -34.95 -6.26
CA GLY A 570 22.64 -36.39 -6.08
C GLY A 570 23.83 -37.07 -5.38
N THR A 571 24.32 -38.16 -5.97
CA THR A 571 25.42 -38.98 -5.41
C THR A 571 26.81 -38.62 -5.96
N SER A 572 26.93 -37.61 -6.83
CA SER A 572 28.19 -37.35 -7.56
C SER A 572 29.32 -36.76 -6.72
N GLY A 573 29.00 -36.16 -5.57
CA GLY A 573 29.96 -35.49 -4.70
C GLY A 573 29.95 -36.06 -3.28
N SER A 574 31.11 -36.01 -2.63
CA SER A 574 31.36 -36.47 -1.27
C SER A 574 32.08 -35.37 -0.48
N GLY A 575 31.77 -35.23 0.80
CA GLY A 575 32.41 -34.23 1.68
C GLY A 575 31.46 -33.79 2.77
N ALA A 576 32.01 -33.29 3.89
CA ALA A 576 31.24 -32.96 5.09
C ALA A 576 30.01 -32.07 4.81
N ASP A 577 30.15 -31.04 3.98
CA ASP A 577 29.04 -30.13 3.63
C ASP A 577 27.97 -30.79 2.76
N VAL A 578 28.37 -31.70 1.86
CA VAL A 578 27.43 -32.46 1.01
C VAL A 578 26.71 -33.52 1.83
N ASP A 579 27.45 -34.21 2.70
CA ASP A 579 26.94 -35.25 3.57
C ASP A 579 25.95 -34.65 4.59
N LYS A 580 26.23 -33.45 5.12
CA LYS A 580 25.32 -32.66 5.96
C LYS A 580 23.98 -32.40 5.27
N VAL A 581 24.00 -31.92 4.03
CA VAL A 581 22.79 -31.64 3.25
C VAL A 581 22.04 -32.92 2.89
N ARG A 582 22.76 -34.02 2.61
CA ARG A 582 22.16 -35.33 2.33
C ARG A 582 21.43 -35.88 3.55
N GLU A 583 22.08 -35.88 4.71
CA GLU A 583 21.46 -36.30 5.97
C GLU A 583 20.22 -35.46 6.29
N ALA A 584 20.30 -34.13 6.13
CA ALA A 584 19.15 -33.25 6.31
C ALA A 584 18.00 -33.61 5.36
N THR A 585 18.29 -33.89 4.10
CA THR A 585 17.28 -34.25 3.09
C THR A 585 16.60 -35.58 3.43
N GLU A 586 17.35 -36.59 3.86
CA GLU A 586 16.82 -37.88 4.28
C GLU A 586 15.91 -37.75 5.51
N ARG A 587 16.29 -36.88 6.46
CA ARG A 587 15.47 -36.55 7.64
C ARG A 587 14.14 -35.92 7.24
N VAL A 588 14.15 -34.90 6.38
CA VAL A 588 12.90 -34.27 5.89
C VAL A 588 11.99 -35.30 5.22
N ARG A 589 12.54 -36.19 4.38
CA ARG A 589 11.75 -37.26 3.73
C ARG A 589 11.15 -38.24 4.73
N ALA A 590 11.88 -38.57 5.79
CA ALA A 590 11.41 -39.50 6.82
C ALA A 590 10.33 -38.87 7.71
N GLU A 591 10.49 -37.61 8.09
CA GLU A 591 9.60 -36.90 9.01
C GLU A 591 8.35 -36.35 8.31
N ARG A 592 8.47 -35.92 7.05
CA ARG A 592 7.42 -35.26 6.25
C ARG A 592 7.37 -35.84 4.83
N PRO A 593 6.93 -37.10 4.67
CA PRO A 593 6.94 -37.81 3.38
C PRO A 593 6.05 -37.16 2.31
N GLU A 594 5.12 -36.30 2.69
CA GLU A 594 4.27 -35.53 1.78
C GLU A 594 4.96 -34.31 1.16
N LEU A 595 6.08 -33.85 1.73
CA LEU A 595 6.83 -32.72 1.20
C LEU A 595 7.68 -33.15 0.00
N ARG A 596 7.51 -32.44 -1.12
CA ARG A 596 8.40 -32.57 -2.28
C ARG A 596 9.75 -31.97 -1.95
N VAL A 597 10.73 -32.82 -1.65
CA VAL A 597 12.09 -32.41 -1.30
C VAL A 597 13.14 -33.15 -2.13
N GLU A 598 14.12 -32.40 -2.63
CA GLU A 598 15.28 -32.92 -3.36
C GLU A 598 16.58 -32.30 -2.86
N GLY A 599 17.61 -33.12 -2.74
CA GLY A 599 18.84 -32.71 -2.10
C GLY A 599 19.83 -33.86 -1.91
N PRO A 600 21.14 -33.60 -1.87
CA PRO A 600 21.78 -32.32 -2.21
C PRO A 600 21.62 -31.99 -3.71
N ILE A 601 21.34 -30.72 -4.02
CA ILE A 601 21.14 -30.24 -5.40
C ILE A 601 21.83 -28.90 -5.64
N GLN A 602 22.44 -28.73 -6.82
CA GLN A 602 23.00 -27.44 -7.22
C GLN A 602 21.92 -26.45 -7.63
N TYR A 603 22.20 -25.15 -7.48
CA TYR A 603 21.24 -24.09 -7.80
C TYR A 603 20.74 -24.16 -9.25
N ASP A 604 21.63 -24.38 -10.21
CA ASP A 604 21.28 -24.53 -11.64
C ASP A 604 20.27 -25.67 -11.86
N ALA A 605 20.53 -26.84 -11.27
CA ALA A 605 19.63 -28.00 -11.34
C ALA A 605 18.30 -27.79 -10.60
N ALA A 606 18.27 -26.93 -9.57
CA ALA A 606 17.05 -26.62 -8.83
C ALA A 606 16.09 -25.72 -9.63
N VAL A 607 16.60 -24.74 -10.39
CA VAL A 607 15.77 -23.71 -11.03
C VAL A 607 15.65 -23.81 -12.56
N GLU A 608 16.55 -24.52 -13.24
CA GLU A 608 16.59 -24.60 -14.71
C GLU A 608 16.13 -25.98 -15.22
N PRO A 609 14.96 -26.06 -15.89
CA PRO A 609 14.41 -27.34 -16.38
C PRO A 609 15.36 -28.11 -17.29
N THR A 610 16.13 -27.41 -18.14
CA THR A 610 17.05 -28.06 -19.08
C THR A 610 18.23 -28.75 -18.39
N VAL A 611 18.73 -28.15 -17.31
CA VAL A 611 19.79 -28.74 -16.47
C VAL A 611 19.23 -29.88 -15.62
N ALA A 612 18.04 -29.69 -15.05
CA ALA A 612 17.33 -30.70 -14.28
C ALA A 612 17.09 -31.98 -15.08
N ALA A 613 16.62 -31.88 -16.32
CA ALA A 613 16.40 -33.02 -17.21
C ALA A 613 17.66 -33.85 -17.46
N THR A 614 18.85 -33.24 -17.35
CA THR A 614 20.13 -33.94 -17.51
C THR A 614 20.62 -34.57 -16.20
N LYS A 615 20.50 -33.85 -15.08
CA LYS A 615 21.07 -34.27 -13.79
C LYS A 615 20.11 -35.13 -12.95
N LEU A 616 18.81 -34.85 -12.98
CA LEU A 616 17.76 -35.45 -12.15
C LEU A 616 16.40 -35.51 -12.91
N PRO A 617 16.27 -36.32 -13.98
CA PRO A 617 15.10 -36.33 -14.86
C PRO A 617 13.78 -36.75 -14.17
N ASP A 618 13.85 -37.57 -13.13
CA ASP A 618 12.67 -38.12 -12.45
C ASP A 618 12.26 -37.31 -11.20
N SER A 619 12.91 -36.18 -10.93
CA SER A 619 12.65 -35.38 -9.73
C SER A 619 11.43 -34.46 -9.88
N GLU A 620 10.52 -34.48 -8.90
CA GLU A 620 9.38 -33.55 -8.83
C GLU A 620 9.77 -32.12 -8.39
N VAL A 621 11.05 -31.91 -8.03
CA VAL A 621 11.57 -30.63 -7.53
C VAL A 621 12.56 -30.00 -8.50
N ALA A 622 13.48 -30.78 -9.08
CA ALA A 622 14.52 -30.24 -9.94
C ALA A 622 13.95 -29.46 -11.14
N GLY A 623 14.51 -28.29 -11.44
CA GLY A 623 14.09 -27.38 -12.51
C GLY A 623 12.83 -26.57 -12.21
N GLN A 624 12.17 -26.83 -11.09
CA GLN A 624 10.90 -26.21 -10.70
C GLN A 624 10.83 -25.94 -9.19
N ALA A 625 11.98 -25.85 -8.52
CA ALA A 625 12.04 -25.57 -7.09
C ALA A 625 11.50 -24.17 -6.79
N THR A 626 10.72 -24.07 -5.72
CA THR A 626 10.12 -22.81 -5.24
C THR A 626 10.64 -22.42 -3.87
N VAL A 627 11.19 -23.38 -3.11
CA VAL A 627 11.80 -23.17 -1.80
C VAL A 627 13.24 -23.65 -1.88
N LEU A 628 14.20 -22.76 -1.66
CA LEU A 628 15.63 -23.02 -1.80
C LEU A 628 16.31 -22.86 -0.45
N ILE A 629 16.73 -23.97 0.15
CA ILE A 629 17.34 -23.98 1.49
C ILE A 629 18.85 -23.93 1.34
N PHE A 630 19.46 -22.87 1.88
CA PHE A 630 20.91 -22.68 1.80
C PHE A 630 21.63 -23.46 2.91
N PRO A 631 22.83 -24.01 2.63
CA PRO A 631 23.56 -24.85 3.58
C PRO A 631 24.20 -24.06 4.74
N ASP A 632 24.37 -22.74 4.57
CA ASP A 632 24.99 -21.82 5.52
C ASP A 632 24.64 -20.35 5.20
N LEU A 633 24.86 -19.47 6.17
CA LEU A 633 24.53 -18.05 6.07
C LEU A 633 25.37 -17.31 5.02
N ASN A 634 26.65 -17.65 4.84
CA ASN A 634 27.49 -16.95 3.87
C ASN A 634 26.98 -17.20 2.45
N THR A 635 26.63 -18.45 2.15
CA THR A 635 26.06 -18.83 0.86
C THR A 635 24.69 -18.16 0.66
N GLY A 636 23.80 -18.25 1.65
CA GLY A 636 22.46 -17.64 1.57
C GLY A 636 22.51 -16.11 1.42
N ASN A 637 23.25 -15.42 2.30
CA ASN A 637 23.30 -13.96 2.36
C ASN A 637 23.86 -13.34 1.07
N ASN A 638 24.96 -13.90 0.55
CA ASN A 638 25.55 -13.41 -0.69
C ASN A 638 24.64 -13.69 -1.88
N THR A 639 24.01 -14.86 -1.93
CA THR A 639 23.17 -15.26 -3.08
C THR A 639 21.92 -14.40 -3.20
N TYR A 640 21.14 -14.21 -2.12
CA TYR A 640 19.90 -13.43 -2.23
C TYR A 640 20.20 -11.96 -2.62
N LYS A 641 21.27 -11.37 -2.08
CA LYS A 641 21.69 -10.01 -2.44
C LYS A 641 22.19 -9.92 -3.86
N ALA A 642 22.95 -10.92 -4.33
CA ALA A 642 23.40 -10.97 -5.72
C ALA A 642 22.19 -11.02 -6.67
N VAL A 643 21.22 -11.90 -6.40
CA VAL A 643 19.98 -12.00 -7.20
C VAL A 643 19.18 -10.70 -7.14
N GLN A 644 18.97 -10.12 -5.95
CA GLN A 644 18.28 -8.84 -5.77
C GLN A 644 18.91 -7.73 -6.64
N ARG A 645 20.24 -7.59 -6.59
CA ARG A 645 20.95 -6.49 -7.26
C ARG A 645 21.15 -6.71 -8.75
N SER A 646 21.42 -7.94 -9.17
CA SER A 646 21.74 -8.26 -10.56
C SER A 646 20.49 -8.52 -11.41
N ALA A 647 19.43 -9.08 -10.83
CA ALA A 647 18.19 -9.37 -11.55
C ALA A 647 17.09 -8.30 -11.35
N GLY A 648 17.34 -7.29 -10.50
CA GLY A 648 16.33 -6.29 -10.14
C GLY A 648 15.14 -6.88 -9.39
N ALA A 649 15.33 -8.04 -8.74
CA ALA A 649 14.29 -8.73 -7.99
C ALA A 649 13.95 -7.97 -6.72
N VAL A 650 12.67 -7.99 -6.33
CA VAL A 650 12.23 -7.49 -5.02
C VAL A 650 12.46 -8.59 -3.99
N ALA A 651 13.07 -8.26 -2.86
CA ALA A 651 13.32 -9.21 -1.78
C ALA A 651 12.55 -8.76 -0.55
N VAL A 652 11.54 -9.53 -0.14
CA VAL A 652 10.71 -9.23 1.02
C VAL A 652 11.17 -10.09 2.21
N GLY A 653 11.63 -9.45 3.28
CA GLY A 653 12.16 -10.11 4.48
C GLY A 653 13.36 -9.38 5.11
N PRO A 654 14.06 -10.01 6.08
CA PRO A 654 13.90 -11.41 6.50
C PRO A 654 12.63 -11.64 7.31
N VAL A 655 11.91 -12.71 6.98
CA VAL A 655 10.74 -13.18 7.74
C VAL A 655 11.19 -14.27 8.69
N LEU A 656 11.12 -14.03 10.00
CA LEU A 656 11.50 -14.99 11.03
C LEU A 656 10.45 -16.09 11.16
N GLN A 657 10.94 -17.30 11.44
CA GLN A 657 10.16 -18.53 11.54
C GLN A 657 10.53 -19.29 12.82
N GLY A 658 9.61 -20.12 13.31
CA GLY A 658 9.86 -20.97 14.48
C GLY A 658 9.68 -20.27 15.85
N LEU A 659 9.41 -18.96 15.90
CA LEU A 659 9.04 -18.25 17.15
C LEU A 659 7.60 -18.55 17.56
N ARG A 660 7.30 -18.55 18.87
CA ARG A 660 5.93 -18.75 19.40
C ARG A 660 4.93 -17.65 19.07
N LYS A 661 5.43 -16.44 18.81
CA LYS A 661 4.66 -15.27 18.41
C LYS A 661 5.46 -14.48 17.37
N PRO A 662 4.82 -13.82 16.41
CA PRO A 662 5.51 -13.14 15.32
C PRO A 662 6.37 -11.95 15.79
N VAL A 663 7.65 -11.99 15.46
CA VAL A 663 8.58 -10.87 15.57
C VAL A 663 9.43 -10.89 14.32
N ASN A 664 9.53 -9.79 13.59
CA ASN A 664 10.34 -9.68 12.38
C ASN A 664 11.35 -8.54 12.46
N ASP A 665 12.46 -8.73 11.75
CA ASP A 665 13.54 -7.76 11.62
C ASP A 665 13.49 -7.07 10.26
N LEU A 666 13.84 -5.80 10.24
CA LEU A 666 14.02 -4.99 9.05
C LEU A 666 15.51 -4.78 8.78
N SER A 667 15.85 -4.67 7.50
CA SER A 667 17.15 -4.13 7.13
C SER A 667 17.23 -2.65 7.47
N ARG A 668 18.37 -2.17 7.97
CA ARG A 668 18.61 -0.71 8.10
C ARG A 668 18.46 0.06 6.78
N GLY A 669 18.65 -0.63 5.66
CA GLY A 669 18.43 -0.08 4.32
C GLY A 669 17.02 -0.27 3.77
N ALA A 670 16.06 -0.72 4.59
CA ALA A 670 14.68 -0.94 4.18
C ALA A 670 14.05 0.35 3.64
N LEU A 671 13.33 0.21 2.54
CA LEU A 671 12.48 1.24 1.98
C LEU A 671 11.12 1.25 2.71
N VAL A 672 10.34 2.32 2.51
CA VAL A 672 8.97 2.41 3.07
C VAL A 672 8.13 1.19 2.68
N GLN A 673 8.22 0.77 1.42
CA GLN A 673 7.49 -0.41 0.93
C GLN A 673 7.93 -1.71 1.62
N ASP A 674 9.23 -1.87 1.93
CA ASP A 674 9.72 -3.05 2.64
C ASP A 674 9.13 -3.13 4.05
N ILE A 675 8.97 -1.98 4.72
CA ILE A 675 8.33 -1.88 6.04
C ILE A 675 6.85 -2.27 5.93
N VAL A 676 6.12 -1.69 4.96
CA VAL A 676 4.70 -2.02 4.71
C VAL A 676 4.52 -3.52 4.49
N ASN A 677 5.33 -4.13 3.61
CA ASN A 677 5.26 -5.56 3.31
C ASN A 677 5.60 -6.43 4.54
N THR A 678 6.61 -6.04 5.33
CA THR A 678 7.01 -6.79 6.53
C THR A 678 5.95 -6.72 7.63
N VAL A 679 5.29 -5.57 7.80
CA VAL A 679 4.17 -5.43 8.74
C VAL A 679 2.98 -6.29 8.30
N ALA A 680 2.63 -6.28 7.01
CA ALA A 680 1.57 -7.13 6.47
C ALA A 680 1.87 -8.63 6.69
N ILE A 681 3.09 -9.07 6.40
CA ILE A 681 3.56 -10.44 6.68
C ILE A 681 3.43 -10.78 8.16
N THR A 682 3.84 -9.87 9.05
CA THR A 682 3.77 -10.08 10.50
C THR A 682 2.32 -10.22 10.97
N ALA A 683 1.41 -9.41 10.44
CA ALA A 683 -0.02 -9.54 10.70
C ALA A 683 -0.56 -10.91 10.24
N ILE A 684 -0.22 -11.34 9.02
CA ILE A 684 -0.62 -12.65 8.49
C ILE A 684 -0.07 -13.81 9.34
N GLN A 685 1.17 -13.69 9.81
CA GLN A 685 1.75 -14.68 10.71
C GLN A 685 0.95 -14.81 12.02
N ALA A 686 0.45 -13.68 12.55
CA ALA A 686 -0.37 -13.64 13.77
C ALA A 686 -1.79 -14.19 13.57
N GLN A 687 -2.44 -13.91 12.42
CA GLN A 687 -3.78 -14.46 12.08
C GLN A 687 -3.83 -15.99 12.16
N SER A 688 -2.73 -16.64 11.78
CA SER A 688 -2.68 -18.09 11.65
C SER A 688 -2.36 -18.81 12.95
N GLU A 689 -1.97 -18.11 14.03
CA GLU A 689 -1.76 -18.72 15.35
C GLU A 689 -3.08 -18.94 16.11
N GLU A 690 -4.15 -18.25 15.71
CA GLU A 690 -5.48 -18.36 16.31
C GLU A 690 -6.38 -19.44 15.70
N ARG A 691 -6.01 -20.01 14.54
CA ARG A 691 -6.70 -21.17 13.97
C ARG A 691 -6.01 -22.46 14.45
N PRO A 692 -6.51 -23.14 15.50
CA PRO A 692 -6.17 -24.54 15.67
C PRO A 692 -6.67 -25.30 14.44
N ALA A 693 -5.79 -26.11 13.85
CA ALA A 693 -6.14 -27.04 12.79
C ALA A 693 -7.22 -28.03 13.22
#